data_AF-A0A381LC39-F1
#
_entry.id   AF-A0A381LC39-F1
#
_cell.length_a   1.000
_cell.length_b   1.000
_cell.length_c   1.000
_cell.angle_alpha   90.00
_cell.angle_beta   90.00
_cell.angle_gamma   90.00
#
_symmetry.space_group_name_H-M   'P 1'
#
loop_
_entity.id
_entity.type
_entity.pdbx_description
1 polymer ?
#
loop_
_entity_poly.entity_id
_entity_poly.type
_entity_poly.pdbx_seq_one_letter_code
_entity_poly.pdbx_strand_id
1 'polypeptide(L)'
;MSMQDLIQGEAELDEEENEDSFDEETGEARTKKRIPNGDLDDSSEEEDDDDEEAARAIREGFIIDDDDEEPDDRERRRRKDKKRRRAEREEEEAILDEEDLDLIGEANPEFQRKTSSAQPKLKRLKRGHRGNGEERSKRGLEEIFSDDEELDGPPATESRFARSDHHRVDEFADFIEEDDLEDEDERQRHQEEMEVARPREKNYAVGSDATGLDKDALEDMEAIFGNGEDYDWALALEDEAEAREAGDHTLELKDVFEPSQLSEKLLTDADNTIRWADEPERFQLDRNPYKHVIISEEQFKEENRWITSLIWPKKQLPNDLQVPFTKAIGKVLEFFVVDEVEVPYVFQHRKDYLIHATKTLVRGNNGTDQDEFQVSAQKLLNQDDLWRILELDLKFRALVEKRNVIEKTYENLKSRAGVEDKTVEDMIPAAATMEELQDIQDYIYFHYSLELKDLNIMNNDSKEKRRPGSKPSMFDRIRKGKVYGLLRAYGITPNQVAQNALREGRKQFTEDASESPIDLADAIVTESEFSTGEQVLSAARQMYAEELFASPRMRKHFRMSYYMMGAVHCYRTEKGLRKIDEQHPYYELKYLRNKTFSDIANKPEIFLKMLKAEEEGLVEVKVLLQHERDFKKQLFSEFASDNYSELADAWNDERQKVLELAFTKLERIITKGVKESMRTECQDSILKICREEYSKKLDQAPYQPAGMSLGTVPRVLALSSGNGDPGRDAVCWAWVEEDGRVVENGKINNILRDE
;
A
#
# COMPACT_ATOMS: atom_id res chain seq x y z
N MET A 1 -32.49 37.80 21.82
CA MET A 1 -33.12 36.50 22.08
C MET A 1 -32.24 35.78 23.07
N SER A 2 -32.76 35.55 24.28
CA SER A 2 -31.99 35.04 25.43
C SER A 2 -31.89 33.53 25.36
N MET A 3 -30.78 32.98 25.85
CA MET A 3 -30.37 31.57 25.86
C MET A 3 -31.23 30.68 26.79
N GLN A 4 -32.44 31.13 27.16
CA GLN A 4 -33.37 30.45 28.07
C GLN A 4 -34.56 29.77 27.35
N ASP A 5 -34.74 29.98 26.04
CA ASP A 5 -35.88 29.44 25.29
C ASP A 5 -35.60 28.09 24.58
N LEU A 6 -34.48 27.42 24.88
CA LEU A 6 -34.04 26.19 24.15
C LEU A 6 -33.87 24.94 25.03
N ILE A 7 -34.35 24.94 26.27
CA ILE A 7 -34.29 23.76 27.15
C ILE A 7 -35.72 23.39 27.58
N GLN A 8 -36.37 22.50 26.82
CA GLN A 8 -37.49 21.72 27.34
C GLN A 8 -36.92 20.53 28.09
N GLY A 9 -36.96 20.62 29.43
CA GLY A 9 -36.66 19.51 30.33
C GLY A 9 -37.96 18.90 30.85
N GLU A 10 -38.16 17.62 30.57
CA GLU A 10 -38.97 16.71 31.37
C GLU A 10 -38.34 15.31 31.19
N ALA A 11 -37.68 14.82 32.24
CA ALA A 11 -37.24 13.44 32.37
C ALA A 11 -38.02 12.87 33.56
N GLU A 12 -38.86 11.87 33.30
CA GLU A 12 -39.53 11.07 34.32
C GLU A 12 -38.47 10.26 35.08
N LEU A 13 -38.49 10.41 36.40
CA LEU A 13 -37.72 9.61 37.35
C LEU A 13 -38.57 8.39 37.69
N ASP A 14 -38.08 7.19 37.39
CA ASP A 14 -38.52 5.97 38.05
C ASP A 14 -37.45 5.58 39.09
N GLU A 15 -37.90 5.61 40.34
CA GLU A 15 -37.21 5.13 41.53
C GLU A 15 -37.35 3.59 41.58
N GLU A 16 -36.23 2.86 41.66
CA GLU A 16 -36.13 1.66 42.49
C GLU A 16 -34.65 1.27 42.65
N GLU A 17 -34.15 1.47 43.88
CA GLU A 17 -32.85 1.01 44.35
C GLU A 17 -32.81 -0.52 44.41
N ASN A 18 -31.84 -1.14 43.75
CA ASN A 18 -31.35 -2.47 44.11
C ASN A 18 -29.82 -2.47 44.08
N GLU A 19 -29.21 -2.55 45.27
CA GLU A 19 -27.78 -2.71 45.48
C GLU A 19 -27.36 -4.16 45.12
N ASP A 20 -26.92 -4.37 43.88
CA ASP A 20 -26.13 -5.55 43.52
C ASP A 20 -24.64 -5.18 43.49
N SER A 21 -23.83 -5.87 44.30
CA SER A 21 -22.37 -5.66 44.34
C SER A 21 -21.70 -6.30 43.11
N PHE A 22 -21.09 -5.47 42.26
CA PHE A 22 -20.35 -5.88 41.06
C PHE A 22 -18.84 -6.07 41.32
N ASP A 23 -18.20 -6.93 40.52
CA ASP A 23 -16.74 -7.12 40.49
C ASP A 23 -16.10 -6.02 39.61
N GLU A 24 -15.23 -5.20 40.18
CA GLU A 24 -14.77 -3.92 39.61
C GLU A 24 -13.79 -4.08 38.42
N GLU A 25 -13.28 -5.30 38.18
CA GLU A 25 -12.31 -5.58 37.12
C GLU A 25 -12.94 -6.20 35.85
N THR A 26 -14.11 -6.86 35.95
CA THR A 26 -14.72 -7.61 34.82
C THR A 26 -16.20 -7.31 34.57
N GLY A 27 -16.92 -6.69 35.50
CA GLY A 27 -18.30 -6.21 35.27
C GLY A 27 -19.40 -7.27 35.19
N GLU A 28 -19.14 -8.53 35.55
CA GLU A 28 -20.14 -9.60 35.53
C GLU A 28 -20.86 -9.82 36.88
N ALA A 29 -22.14 -10.22 36.83
CA ALA A 29 -22.97 -10.49 38.01
C ALA A 29 -22.80 -11.93 38.53
N ARG A 30 -22.49 -12.10 39.82
CA ARG A 30 -22.33 -13.43 40.45
C ARG A 30 -23.67 -14.13 40.72
N THR A 31 -23.98 -15.21 40.02
CA THR A 31 -25.15 -16.07 40.32
C THR A 31 -24.83 -17.20 41.30
N LYS A 32 -25.66 -17.36 42.34
CA LYS A 32 -25.56 -18.48 43.32
C LYS A 32 -26.29 -19.73 42.81
N LYS A 33 -25.57 -20.87 42.76
CA LYS A 33 -26.12 -22.22 42.52
C LYS A 33 -27.06 -22.69 43.65
N ARG A 34 -28.19 -23.29 43.29
CA ARG A 34 -29.09 -24.06 44.19
C ARG A 34 -29.09 -25.56 43.81
N ILE A 35 -29.13 -26.42 44.83
CA ILE A 35 -29.16 -27.88 44.79
C ILE A 35 -30.64 -28.37 44.74
N PRO A 36 -30.99 -29.51 44.10
CA PRO A 36 -32.37 -29.89 43.79
C PRO A 36 -33.00 -30.93 44.74
N ASN A 37 -34.32 -30.88 44.85
CA ASN A 37 -35.29 -31.91 45.29
C ASN A 37 -36.65 -31.40 44.75
N GLY A 38 -37.62 -32.14 44.20
CA GLY A 38 -37.83 -33.55 43.90
C GLY A 38 -39.33 -33.70 43.58
N ASP A 39 -39.63 -34.35 42.45
CA ASP A 39 -40.83 -35.14 42.08
C ASP A 39 -42.25 -34.52 41.97
N LEU A 40 -42.86 -34.65 40.77
CA LEU A 40 -44.17 -35.30 40.47
C LEU A 40 -44.74 -34.88 39.08
N ASP A 41 -44.54 -35.78 38.10
CA ASP A 41 -45.44 -36.33 37.05
C ASP A 41 -46.68 -35.55 36.52
N ASP A 42 -46.79 -35.35 35.19
CA ASP A 42 -47.86 -35.94 34.33
C ASP A 42 -47.68 -35.62 32.81
N SER A 43 -47.46 -36.70 32.05
CA SER A 43 -47.76 -37.07 30.64
C SER A 43 -48.38 -36.10 29.60
N SER A 44 -47.77 -36.04 28.40
CA SER A 44 -48.43 -36.48 27.15
C SER A 44 -47.44 -36.67 25.98
N GLU A 45 -47.35 -37.91 25.48
CA GLU A 45 -46.64 -38.41 24.27
C GLU A 45 -47.25 -37.87 22.95
N GLU A 46 -46.42 -37.70 21.91
CA GLU A 46 -46.53 -38.41 20.61
C GLU A 46 -45.17 -38.43 19.90
N GLU A 47 -44.88 -39.57 19.27
CA GLU A 47 -43.61 -40.09 18.72
C GLU A 47 -43.31 -39.55 17.30
N ASP A 48 -42.03 -39.33 16.96
CA ASP A 48 -41.28 -40.21 16.06
C ASP A 48 -39.86 -39.66 15.74
N ASP A 49 -38.93 -40.61 15.66
CA ASP A 49 -37.47 -40.54 15.68
C ASP A 49 -36.80 -39.86 14.47
N ASP A 50 -35.60 -39.27 14.71
CA ASP A 50 -34.39 -39.56 13.94
C ASP A 50 -33.12 -38.94 14.59
N ASP A 51 -32.30 -39.81 15.20
CA ASP A 51 -30.83 -39.83 15.25
C ASP A 51 -30.03 -38.52 15.46
N GLU A 52 -29.92 -38.03 16.70
CA GLU A 52 -28.95 -36.96 17.08
C GLU A 52 -27.79 -37.41 17.99
N GLU A 53 -27.72 -38.69 18.39
CA GLU A 53 -26.63 -39.19 19.26
C GLU A 53 -25.33 -39.45 18.47
N ALA A 54 -25.42 -39.76 17.17
CA ALA A 54 -24.26 -39.99 16.31
C ALA A 54 -23.53 -38.70 15.87
N ALA A 55 -24.17 -37.53 16.00
CA ALA A 55 -23.58 -36.23 15.61
C ALA A 55 -22.72 -35.60 16.72
N ARG A 56 -22.89 -35.99 17.99
CA ARG A 56 -22.10 -35.46 19.12
C ARG A 56 -20.72 -36.10 19.23
N ALA A 57 -20.58 -37.38 18.88
CA ALA A 57 -19.30 -38.10 18.98
C ALA A 57 -18.24 -37.64 17.96
N ILE A 58 -18.61 -36.88 16.92
CA ILE A 58 -17.67 -36.34 15.91
C ILE A 58 -17.24 -34.89 16.25
N ARG A 59 -17.87 -34.24 17.24
CA ARG A 59 -17.62 -32.82 17.58
C ARG A 59 -16.60 -32.60 18.72
N GLU A 60 -16.24 -33.63 19.49
CA GLU A 60 -15.32 -33.50 20.63
C GLU A 60 -13.82 -33.67 20.27
N GLY A 61 -13.46 -33.64 18.99
CA GLY A 61 -12.07 -33.75 18.53
C GLY A 61 -11.40 -32.46 18.05
N PHE A 62 -12.11 -31.33 18.06
CA PHE A 62 -11.63 -30.09 17.45
C PHE A 62 -11.87 -28.89 18.37
N ILE A 63 -10.98 -28.73 19.35
CA ILE A 63 -10.93 -27.53 20.19
C ILE A 63 -10.18 -26.46 19.38
N ILE A 64 -10.92 -25.48 18.87
CA ILE A 64 -10.41 -24.13 18.62
C ILE A 64 -11.16 -23.24 19.60
N ASP A 65 -10.42 -22.61 20.51
CA ASP A 65 -10.92 -21.52 21.34
C ASP A 65 -11.24 -20.33 20.40
N ASP A 66 -12.52 -19.99 20.28
CA ASP A 66 -13.03 -18.76 19.68
C ASP A 66 -13.01 -17.66 20.76
N ASP A 67 -11.89 -16.93 20.85
CA ASP A 67 -11.84 -15.58 21.41
C ASP A 67 -11.76 -14.59 20.24
N ASP A 68 -12.90 -13.96 19.91
CA ASP A 68 -13.02 -12.90 18.91
C ASP A 68 -12.52 -11.55 19.46
N GLU A 69 -11.20 -11.39 19.52
CA GLU A 69 -10.53 -10.09 19.50
C GLU A 69 -9.71 -9.99 18.20
N GLU A 70 -9.98 -8.97 17.36
CA GLU A 70 -9.16 -8.70 16.17
C GLU A 70 -7.71 -8.37 16.58
N PRO A 71 -6.71 -9.20 16.23
CA PRO A 71 -5.35 -8.98 16.70
C PRO A 71 -4.62 -7.98 15.79
N ASP A 72 -3.82 -7.11 16.42
CA ASP A 72 -2.96 -6.11 15.79
C ASP A 72 -2.02 -6.73 14.72
N ASP A 73 -1.67 -5.94 13.70
CA ASP A 73 -0.90 -6.36 12.52
C ASP A 73 0.48 -6.95 12.89
N ARG A 74 1.01 -6.58 14.05
CA ARG A 74 2.24 -7.16 14.61
C ARG A 74 2.08 -8.63 15.04
N GLU A 75 0.94 -8.98 15.58
CA GLU A 75 0.64 -10.35 16.02
C GLU A 75 0.25 -11.26 14.85
N ARG A 76 -0.42 -10.70 13.83
CA ARG A 76 -0.64 -11.37 12.54
C ARG A 76 0.68 -11.74 11.85
N ARG A 77 1.67 -10.83 11.82
CA ARG A 77 3.01 -11.12 11.28
C ARG A 77 3.72 -12.19 12.08
N ARG A 78 3.69 -12.14 13.42
CA ARG A 78 4.27 -13.19 14.28
C ARG A 78 3.60 -14.55 14.10
N ARG A 79 2.27 -14.61 13.97
CA ARG A 79 1.54 -15.86 13.69
C ARG A 79 1.86 -16.40 12.29
N LYS A 80 2.03 -15.52 11.30
CA LYS A 80 2.42 -15.89 9.92
C LYS A 80 3.85 -16.43 9.85
N ASP A 81 4.80 -15.81 10.54
CA ASP A 81 6.18 -16.30 10.63
C ASP A 81 6.28 -17.61 11.42
N LYS A 82 5.52 -17.76 12.51
CA LYS A 82 5.48 -19.01 13.28
C LYS A 82 4.84 -20.16 12.48
N LYS A 83 3.84 -19.86 11.64
CA LYS A 83 3.21 -20.83 10.74
C LYS A 83 4.14 -21.19 9.56
N ARG A 84 4.91 -20.23 9.03
CA ARG A 84 5.93 -20.48 8.00
C ARG A 84 7.08 -21.34 8.53
N ARG A 85 7.60 -21.05 9.72
CA ARG A 85 8.62 -21.89 10.38
C ARG A 85 8.14 -23.30 10.71
N ARG A 86 6.84 -23.48 11.02
CA ARG A 86 6.27 -24.81 11.28
C ARG A 86 6.06 -25.58 9.98
N ALA A 87 5.67 -24.91 8.89
CA ALA A 87 5.58 -25.51 7.57
C ALA A 87 6.96 -25.90 7.02
N GLU A 88 7.98 -25.04 7.17
CA GLU A 88 9.38 -25.37 6.81
C GLU A 88 9.89 -26.57 7.62
N ARG A 89 9.59 -26.65 8.93
CA ARG A 89 10.01 -27.78 9.76
C ARG A 89 9.26 -29.08 9.42
N GLU A 90 7.97 -29.02 9.08
CA GLU A 90 7.21 -30.18 8.61
C GLU A 90 7.65 -30.63 7.20
N GLU A 91 8.13 -29.70 6.37
CA GLU A 91 8.68 -30.00 5.04
C GLU A 91 10.10 -30.57 5.13
N GLU A 92 10.91 -30.13 6.11
CA GLU A 92 12.21 -30.73 6.46
C GLU A 92 12.07 -32.12 7.11
N GLU A 93 11.07 -32.34 7.96
CA GLU A 93 10.79 -33.66 8.59
C GLU A 93 10.09 -34.66 7.63
N ALA A 94 9.54 -34.18 6.50
CA ALA A 94 8.90 -35.03 5.47
C ALA A 94 9.87 -35.52 4.38
N ILE A 95 11.13 -35.09 4.41
CA ILE A 95 12.19 -35.60 3.55
C ILE A 95 12.76 -36.85 4.22
N LEU A 96 12.43 -38.02 3.68
CA LEU A 96 13.02 -39.29 4.11
C LEU A 96 14.50 -39.33 3.68
N ASP A 97 15.40 -39.57 4.62
CA ASP A 97 16.83 -39.74 4.34
C ASP A 97 17.07 -40.99 3.47
N GLU A 98 18.18 -41.04 2.71
CA GLU A 98 18.51 -42.17 1.82
C GLU A 98 18.55 -43.53 2.56
N GLU A 99 18.87 -43.53 3.87
CA GLU A 99 18.87 -44.73 4.72
C GLU A 99 17.45 -45.27 5.01
N ASP A 100 16.43 -44.40 5.06
CA ASP A 100 15.02 -44.79 5.27
C ASP A 100 14.36 -45.24 3.95
N LEU A 101 14.76 -44.66 2.82
CA LEU A 101 14.34 -45.09 1.49
C LEU A 101 14.87 -46.49 1.14
N ASP A 102 16.09 -46.83 1.57
CA ASP A 102 16.65 -48.18 1.42
C ASP A 102 15.90 -49.22 2.26
N LEU A 103 15.44 -48.87 3.47
CA LEU A 103 14.65 -49.75 4.34
C LEU A 103 13.26 -50.06 3.76
N ILE A 104 12.63 -49.09 3.08
CA ILE A 104 11.35 -49.29 2.38
C ILE A 104 11.54 -50.13 1.11
N GLY A 105 12.68 -49.97 0.42
CA GLY A 105 13.07 -50.75 -0.75
C GLY A 105 13.31 -52.24 -0.43
N GLU A 106 13.82 -52.55 0.76
CA GLU A 106 14.09 -53.93 1.20
C GLU A 106 12.81 -54.72 1.54
N ALA A 107 11.73 -54.02 1.97
CA ALA A 107 10.45 -54.63 2.30
C ALA A 107 9.52 -54.84 1.08
N ASN A 108 9.73 -54.11 -0.04
CA ASN A 108 8.80 -54.13 -1.17
C ASN A 108 9.50 -54.04 -2.55
N PRO A 109 9.90 -55.19 -3.14
CA PRO A 109 10.76 -55.25 -4.33
C PRO A 109 10.15 -54.73 -5.66
N GLU A 110 8.88 -54.31 -5.69
CA GLU A 110 8.29 -53.66 -6.87
C GLU A 110 8.54 -52.14 -6.93
N PHE A 111 8.94 -51.49 -5.83
CA PHE A 111 9.14 -50.04 -5.78
C PHE A 111 10.47 -49.59 -6.42
N GLN A 112 11.47 -50.47 -6.49
CA GLN A 112 12.82 -50.19 -7.00
C GLN A 112 12.93 -49.93 -8.52
N ARG A 113 11.88 -50.17 -9.32
CA ARG A 113 11.96 -50.02 -10.80
C ARG A 113 11.66 -48.63 -11.36
N LYS A 114 11.29 -47.65 -10.53
CA LYS A 114 10.90 -46.31 -11.02
C LYS A 114 11.84 -45.17 -10.65
N THR A 115 12.86 -45.41 -9.84
CA THR A 115 13.80 -44.36 -9.38
C THR A 115 15.24 -44.85 -9.58
N SER A 116 15.67 -44.93 -10.83
CA SER A 116 17.08 -45.23 -11.15
C SER A 116 17.52 -44.47 -12.38
N SER A 117 17.88 -43.20 -12.20
CA SER A 117 18.82 -42.52 -13.07
C SER A 117 19.53 -41.40 -12.31
N ALA A 118 20.86 -41.53 -12.23
CA ALA A 118 21.87 -40.55 -11.84
C ALA A 118 22.17 -40.40 -10.33
N GLN A 119 23.27 -41.04 -9.93
CA GLN A 119 24.11 -40.71 -8.77
C GLN A 119 25.58 -40.87 -9.23
N PRO A 120 26.50 -39.94 -8.93
CA PRO A 120 27.90 -40.26 -8.72
C PRO A 120 28.30 -40.14 -7.25
N LYS A 121 29.26 -40.99 -6.88
CA LYS A 121 29.71 -41.33 -5.53
C LYS A 121 30.92 -40.49 -5.14
N LEU A 122 30.99 -40.00 -3.90
CA LEU A 122 32.27 -39.70 -3.26
C LEU A 122 32.42 -40.38 -1.89
N LYS A 123 33.59 -40.97 -1.71
CA LYS A 123 34.00 -41.81 -0.57
C LYS A 123 34.68 -40.97 0.52
N ARG A 124 34.23 -41.19 1.75
CA ARG A 124 34.90 -40.88 3.03
C ARG A 124 36.31 -41.46 3.11
N LEU A 125 37.28 -40.72 3.68
CA LEU A 125 38.02 -41.20 4.88
C LEU A 125 38.88 -40.14 5.63
N LYS A 126 38.69 -40.15 6.96
CA LYS A 126 39.65 -40.06 8.10
C LYS A 126 40.59 -38.86 8.35
N ARG A 127 40.31 -38.28 9.52
CA ARG A 127 41.10 -37.48 10.47
C ARG A 127 42.44 -38.11 10.94
N GLY A 128 43.50 -37.29 11.05
CA GLY A 128 44.76 -37.63 11.76
C GLY A 128 45.89 -36.56 11.78
N HIS A 129 45.85 -35.67 12.79
CA HIS A 129 46.93 -35.02 13.61
C HIS A 129 48.36 -34.64 13.10
N ARG A 130 48.70 -33.35 13.32
CA ARG A 130 49.97 -32.66 13.68
C ARG A 130 51.25 -32.71 12.80
N GLY A 131 51.76 -31.50 12.48
CA GLY A 131 53.21 -31.21 12.42
C GLY A 131 53.67 -30.02 11.56
N ASN A 132 53.72 -28.82 12.16
CA ASN A 132 54.68 -27.70 12.02
C ASN A 132 55.36 -27.34 10.67
N GLY A 133 55.29 -26.06 10.26
CA GLY A 133 56.35 -25.40 9.46
C GLY A 133 55.93 -24.39 8.36
N GLU A 134 55.85 -23.12 8.74
CA GLU A 134 56.29 -21.89 8.03
C GLU A 134 55.71 -21.44 6.66
N GLU A 135 54.98 -20.31 6.75
CA GLU A 135 55.03 -19.07 5.95
C GLU A 135 54.83 -19.06 4.41
N ARG A 136 53.74 -18.40 3.98
CA ARG A 136 53.80 -17.07 3.34
C ARG A 136 52.41 -16.41 3.27
N SER A 137 52.27 -15.31 4.00
CA SER A 137 51.07 -14.50 4.17
C SER A 137 50.61 -13.84 2.86
N LYS A 138 49.33 -14.02 2.51
CA LYS A 138 48.56 -13.13 1.63
C LYS A 138 47.53 -12.39 2.49
N ARG A 139 47.49 -11.08 2.32
CA ARG A 139 46.74 -10.07 3.09
C ARG A 139 45.26 -10.43 3.23
N GLY A 140 44.79 -10.47 4.48
CA GLY A 140 43.40 -10.76 4.85
C GLY A 140 42.56 -9.50 5.05
N LEU A 141 41.25 -9.68 4.96
CA LEU A 141 40.14 -8.70 5.04
C LEU A 141 40.00 -7.95 6.38
N GLU A 142 41.06 -7.83 7.18
CA GLU A 142 41.03 -7.22 8.52
C GLU A 142 41.29 -5.69 8.49
N GLU A 143 41.66 -5.12 7.35
CA GLU A 143 41.93 -3.67 7.18
C GLU A 143 40.70 -2.83 6.80
N ILE A 144 39.50 -3.43 6.68
CA ILE A 144 38.26 -2.67 6.36
C ILE A 144 37.66 -1.99 7.60
N PHE A 145 38.09 -2.34 8.82
CA PHE A 145 37.48 -1.87 10.08
C PHE A 145 38.39 -1.00 10.96
N SER A 146 39.54 -0.54 10.45
CA SER A 146 40.40 0.38 11.20
C SER A 146 40.32 1.80 10.64
N ASP A 147 39.45 2.62 11.22
CA ASP A 147 39.60 4.08 11.17
C ASP A 147 39.03 4.70 12.45
N ASP A 148 39.91 5.01 13.41
CA ASP A 148 39.84 6.24 14.21
C ASP A 148 41.16 6.51 14.98
N GLU A 149 41.40 7.80 15.28
CA GLU A 149 42.38 8.45 16.18
C GLU A 149 43.70 9.05 15.61
N GLU A 150 43.57 10.28 15.10
CA GLU A 150 44.05 11.58 15.65
C GLU A 150 45.56 11.93 15.88
N LEU A 151 45.86 13.22 15.61
CA LEU A 151 46.92 14.14 16.13
C LEU A 151 48.27 14.40 15.38
N ASP A 152 48.29 15.56 14.69
CA ASP A 152 49.04 16.80 15.03
C ASP A 152 50.55 17.02 14.69
N GLY A 153 50.82 18.12 13.96
CA GLY A 153 52.02 18.98 14.11
C GLY A 153 53.22 18.91 13.13
N PRO A 154 53.97 20.01 12.83
CA PRO A 154 54.53 20.37 11.49
C PRO A 154 56.09 20.58 11.44
N PRO A 155 56.69 21.33 10.49
CA PRO A 155 56.91 21.13 9.04
C PRO A 155 58.41 21.15 8.61
N ALA A 156 58.81 20.60 7.44
CA ALA A 156 59.95 21.14 6.62
C ALA A 156 60.26 20.38 5.30
N THR A 157 60.24 21.17 4.21
CA THR A 157 61.14 21.22 3.05
C THR A 157 61.20 20.10 1.99
N GLU A 158 60.64 20.45 0.81
CA GLU A 158 61.15 20.30 -0.56
C GLU A 158 61.64 18.93 -1.07
N SER A 159 60.96 18.35 -2.07
CA SER A 159 61.20 18.66 -3.50
C SER A 159 60.40 17.74 -4.46
N ARG A 160 59.67 18.37 -5.39
CA ARG A 160 59.40 18.00 -6.80
C ARG A 160 59.08 16.53 -7.14
N PHE A 161 57.87 16.26 -7.63
CA PHE A 161 57.55 16.11 -9.07
C PHE A 161 56.04 15.89 -9.26
N ALA A 162 55.49 16.57 -10.25
CA ALA A 162 54.07 16.66 -10.56
C ALA A 162 53.49 15.38 -11.17
N ARG A 163 52.26 15.02 -10.78
CA ARG A 163 51.33 14.19 -11.56
C ARG A 163 50.02 14.96 -11.69
N SER A 164 49.68 15.31 -12.93
CA SER A 164 48.36 15.72 -13.42
C SER A 164 47.89 14.53 -14.27
N ASP A 165 46.81 13.85 -13.91
CA ASP A 165 45.41 14.14 -14.18
C ASP A 165 44.93 13.58 -15.54
N HIS A 166 43.70 13.06 -15.52
CA HIS A 166 42.80 12.67 -16.60
C HIS A 166 42.78 11.22 -17.11
N HIS A 167 41.78 10.47 -16.63
CA HIS A 167 41.02 9.56 -17.50
C HIS A 167 39.53 9.96 -17.48
N ARG A 168 39.11 10.62 -18.56
CA ARG A 168 37.75 10.58 -19.09
C ARG A 168 37.80 9.78 -20.40
N VAL A 169 36.87 8.85 -20.46
CA VAL A 169 36.19 8.18 -21.59
C VAL A 169 36.45 8.77 -22.98
N ASP A 170 36.71 7.91 -23.96
CA ASP A 170 36.13 8.10 -25.30
C ASP A 170 35.71 6.75 -25.91
N GLU A 171 34.52 6.80 -26.48
CA GLU A 171 33.58 5.75 -26.82
C GLU A 171 33.42 5.79 -28.35
N PHE A 172 34.46 5.51 -29.13
CA PHE A 172 34.39 5.55 -30.61
C PHE A 172 35.55 4.82 -31.32
N ALA A 173 35.61 3.49 -31.26
CA ALA A 173 36.64 2.72 -32.00
C ALA A 173 36.10 1.47 -32.73
N ASP A 174 34.83 1.48 -33.13
CA ASP A 174 34.20 0.41 -33.91
C ASP A 174 34.04 0.80 -35.40
N PHE A 175 35.10 1.37 -36.00
CA PHE A 175 35.11 1.77 -37.42
C PHE A 175 36.53 1.94 -38.00
N ILE A 176 37.23 0.84 -38.27
CA ILE A 176 38.17 0.74 -39.40
C ILE A 176 38.05 -0.68 -39.99
N GLU A 177 37.60 -0.72 -41.25
CA GLU A 177 37.50 -1.89 -42.13
C GLU A 177 38.90 -2.43 -42.53
N GLU A 178 38.92 -3.72 -42.89
CA GLU A 178 39.95 -4.48 -43.60
C GLU A 178 41.14 -3.69 -44.18
N ASP A 179 42.33 -3.96 -43.64
CA ASP A 179 43.56 -3.96 -44.45
C ASP A 179 44.44 -5.14 -43.99
N ASP A 180 44.85 -5.95 -44.97
CA ASP A 180 45.70 -7.13 -44.84
C ASP A 180 47.01 -6.81 -44.10
N LEU A 181 47.22 -7.41 -42.93
CA LEU A 181 48.54 -7.48 -42.32
C LEU A 181 49.27 -8.72 -42.86
N GLU A 182 49.98 -8.52 -43.97
CA GLU A 182 51.13 -9.33 -44.37
C GLU A 182 52.27 -9.08 -43.38
N ASP A 183 52.41 -9.92 -42.35
CA ASP A 183 53.70 -10.18 -41.69
C ASP A 183 53.63 -11.48 -40.84
N GLU A 184 54.47 -12.46 -41.19
CA GLU A 184 54.53 -13.80 -40.56
C GLU A 184 55.04 -13.76 -39.09
N ASP A 185 55.65 -12.65 -38.67
CA ASP A 185 56.32 -12.51 -37.36
C ASP A 185 55.41 -12.08 -36.19
N GLU A 186 54.20 -11.57 -36.45
CA GLU A 186 53.23 -11.20 -35.39
C GLU A 186 52.28 -12.36 -35.03
N ARG A 187 52.02 -13.29 -35.96
CA ARG A 187 51.28 -14.53 -35.65
C ARG A 187 52.05 -15.45 -34.69
N GLN A 188 53.38 -15.50 -34.80
CA GLN A 188 54.21 -16.28 -33.88
C GLN A 188 54.19 -15.71 -32.46
N ARG A 189 54.20 -14.38 -32.28
CA ARG A 189 54.13 -13.78 -30.94
C ARG A 189 52.79 -14.00 -30.25
N HIS A 190 51.69 -13.94 -30.99
CA HIS A 190 50.35 -14.20 -30.45
C HIS A 190 50.14 -15.70 -30.14
N GLN A 191 50.82 -16.61 -30.85
CA GLN A 191 50.87 -18.03 -30.48
C GLN A 191 51.77 -18.29 -29.27
N GLU A 192 52.93 -17.63 -29.17
CA GLU A 192 53.84 -17.74 -28.02
C GLU A 192 53.20 -17.18 -26.73
N GLU A 193 52.44 -16.08 -26.79
CA GLU A 193 51.72 -15.55 -25.62
C GLU A 193 50.56 -16.47 -25.17
N MET A 194 49.89 -17.15 -26.10
CA MET A 194 48.88 -18.16 -25.77
C MET A 194 49.47 -19.49 -25.27
N GLU A 195 50.70 -19.85 -25.65
CA GLU A 195 51.39 -21.05 -25.14
C GLU A 195 52.00 -20.86 -23.73
N VAL A 196 52.37 -19.63 -23.35
CA VAL A 196 52.97 -19.32 -22.03
C VAL A 196 51.92 -19.20 -20.90
N ALA A 197 50.63 -19.09 -21.24
CA ALA A 197 49.53 -19.06 -20.29
C ALA A 197 48.95 -20.45 -19.92
N ARG A 198 49.60 -21.56 -20.31
CA ARG A 198 49.24 -22.91 -19.85
C ARG A 198 49.99 -23.24 -18.54
N PRO A 199 49.30 -23.53 -17.43
CA PRO A 199 49.94 -24.08 -16.24
C PRO A 199 50.69 -25.37 -16.59
N ARG A 200 51.98 -25.42 -16.24
CA ARG A 200 52.87 -26.58 -16.47
C ARG A 200 52.23 -27.86 -15.92
N GLU A 201 51.97 -28.81 -16.81
CA GLU A 201 51.73 -30.21 -16.46
C GLU A 201 52.85 -30.70 -15.53
N LYS A 202 52.47 -31.10 -14.31
CA LYS A 202 53.35 -31.84 -13.41
C LYS A 202 53.48 -33.26 -13.97
N ASN A 203 54.39 -33.46 -14.90
CA ASN A 203 54.87 -34.80 -15.22
C ASN A 203 55.50 -35.38 -13.96
N TYR A 204 54.79 -36.32 -13.33
CA TYR A 204 55.39 -37.27 -12.40
C TYR A 204 56.42 -38.08 -13.21
N ALA A 205 57.69 -37.70 -13.08
CA ALA A 205 58.78 -38.59 -13.43
C ALA A 205 58.75 -39.79 -12.45
N VAL A 206 58.02 -40.84 -12.83
CA VAL A 206 58.18 -42.15 -12.22
C VAL A 206 59.60 -42.61 -12.57
N GLY A 207 60.50 -42.51 -11.61
CA GLY A 207 61.84 -43.07 -11.74
C GLY A 207 61.75 -44.56 -12.05
N SER A 208 62.38 -45.00 -13.14
CA SER A 208 62.41 -46.38 -13.63
C SER A 208 63.20 -47.35 -12.75
N ASP A 209 63.44 -47.03 -11.46
CA ASP A 209 64.29 -47.80 -10.56
C ASP A 209 63.51 -48.44 -9.38
N ALA A 210 62.17 -48.43 -9.41
CA ALA A 210 61.34 -48.88 -8.29
C ALA A 210 60.44 -50.11 -8.58
N THR A 211 60.61 -50.81 -9.70
CA THR A 211 60.01 -52.15 -9.87
C THR A 211 61.05 -53.08 -10.49
N GLY A 212 61.48 -54.10 -9.74
CA GLY A 212 62.50 -55.07 -10.17
C GLY A 212 61.99 -56.07 -11.22
N LEU A 213 61.37 -55.56 -12.29
CA LEU A 213 60.85 -56.33 -13.42
C LEU A 213 61.78 -56.16 -14.63
N ASP A 214 61.92 -57.22 -15.43
CA ASP A 214 62.76 -57.22 -16.63
C ASP A 214 62.18 -56.31 -17.71
N LYS A 215 63.04 -55.73 -18.56
CA LYS A 215 62.66 -54.70 -19.54
C LYS A 215 61.61 -55.21 -20.54
N ASP A 216 61.70 -56.47 -20.93
CA ASP A 216 60.73 -57.12 -21.83
C ASP A 216 59.36 -57.34 -21.16
N ALA A 217 59.33 -57.52 -19.83
CA ALA A 217 58.07 -57.71 -19.09
C ALA A 217 57.31 -56.39 -18.89
N LEU A 218 58.02 -55.26 -18.88
CA LEU A 218 57.40 -53.93 -18.86
C LEU A 218 56.81 -53.57 -20.24
N GLU A 219 57.49 -53.95 -21.32
CA GLU A 219 57.02 -53.75 -22.70
C GLU A 219 55.78 -54.63 -22.99
N ASP A 220 55.75 -55.87 -22.50
CA ASP A 220 54.57 -56.73 -22.56
C ASP A 220 53.42 -56.22 -21.68
N MET A 221 53.70 -55.63 -20.52
CA MET A 221 52.66 -55.06 -19.64
C MET A 221 52.03 -53.81 -20.25
N GLU A 222 52.82 -52.97 -20.92
CA GLU A 222 52.35 -51.82 -21.70
C GLU A 222 51.51 -52.26 -22.92
N ALA A 223 51.92 -53.35 -23.59
CA ALA A 223 51.15 -53.93 -24.70
C ALA A 223 49.84 -54.62 -24.27
N ILE A 224 49.74 -55.10 -23.02
CA ILE A 224 48.56 -55.82 -22.51
C ILE A 224 47.55 -54.89 -21.81
N PHE A 225 48.02 -53.89 -21.06
CA PHE A 225 47.16 -53.02 -20.23
C PHE A 225 46.97 -51.59 -20.75
N GLY A 226 47.72 -51.17 -21.78
CA GLY A 226 47.63 -49.84 -22.36
C GLY A 226 48.38 -48.78 -21.53
N ASN A 227 48.97 -47.80 -22.22
CA ASN A 227 49.57 -46.63 -21.59
C ASN A 227 48.41 -45.79 -21.05
N GLY A 228 48.32 -45.53 -19.75
CA GLY A 228 47.13 -44.98 -19.06
C GLY A 228 46.58 -43.61 -19.52
N GLU A 229 47.04 -43.10 -20.65
CA GLU A 229 46.56 -41.92 -21.39
C GLU A 229 45.08 -42.05 -21.85
N ASP A 230 44.55 -43.27 -21.95
CA ASP A 230 43.14 -43.52 -22.30
C ASP A 230 42.13 -43.03 -21.23
N TYR A 231 42.59 -42.58 -20.05
CA TYR A 231 41.74 -41.98 -19.00
C TYR A 231 42.02 -40.48 -18.80
N ASP A 232 43.02 -39.90 -19.48
CA ASP A 232 43.34 -38.47 -19.36
C ASP A 232 42.20 -37.60 -19.90
N TRP A 233 41.49 -38.08 -20.94
CA TRP A 233 40.29 -37.39 -21.42
C TRP A 233 39.15 -37.40 -20.39
N ALA A 234 39.06 -38.43 -19.54
CA ALA A 234 38.02 -38.56 -18.52
C ALA A 234 38.34 -37.71 -17.27
N LEU A 235 39.62 -37.68 -16.86
CA LEU A 235 40.11 -36.79 -15.80
C LEU A 235 40.04 -35.32 -16.22
N ALA A 236 40.37 -34.99 -17.47
CA ALA A 236 40.22 -33.63 -18.00
C ALA A 236 38.73 -33.21 -18.08
N LEU A 237 37.82 -34.14 -18.37
CA LEU A 237 36.37 -33.86 -18.36
C LEU A 237 35.83 -33.66 -16.93
N GLU A 238 36.39 -34.37 -15.95
CA GLU A 238 36.05 -34.24 -14.53
C GLU A 238 36.62 -32.93 -13.96
N ASP A 239 37.87 -32.57 -14.28
CA ASP A 239 38.48 -31.28 -13.91
C ASP A 239 37.75 -30.09 -14.59
N GLU A 240 37.29 -30.24 -15.83
CA GLU A 240 36.49 -29.21 -16.52
C GLU A 240 35.04 -29.16 -16.03
N ALA A 241 34.52 -30.25 -15.47
CA ALA A 241 33.23 -30.26 -14.78
C ALA A 241 33.34 -29.63 -13.37
N GLU A 242 34.37 -29.97 -12.60
CA GLU A 242 34.67 -29.35 -11.30
C GLU A 242 35.03 -27.86 -11.46
N ALA A 243 35.72 -27.45 -12.53
CA ALA A 243 35.97 -26.04 -12.82
C ALA A 243 34.73 -25.27 -13.28
N ARG A 244 33.76 -25.94 -13.93
CA ARG A 244 32.44 -25.35 -14.24
C ARG A 244 31.55 -25.26 -13.00
N GLU A 245 31.65 -26.22 -12.09
CA GLU A 245 30.88 -26.26 -10.85
C GLU A 245 31.49 -25.33 -9.78
N ALA A 246 32.81 -25.12 -9.80
CA ALA A 246 33.54 -24.06 -9.10
C ALA A 246 33.51 -22.72 -9.84
N GLY A 247 32.44 -22.45 -10.59
CA GLY A 247 32.20 -21.18 -11.26
C GLY A 247 32.08 -20.08 -10.22
N ASP A 248 33.15 -19.28 -10.07
CA ASP A 248 33.29 -18.02 -9.33
C ASP A 248 32.06 -17.61 -8.51
N HIS A 249 31.75 -18.37 -7.45
CA HIS A 249 30.80 -17.93 -6.44
C HIS A 249 31.52 -16.86 -5.63
N THR A 250 31.57 -15.64 -6.15
CA THR A 250 31.88 -14.47 -5.34
C THR A 250 30.89 -14.48 -4.19
N LEU A 251 31.37 -14.84 -2.99
CA LEU A 251 30.56 -14.94 -1.77
C LEU A 251 29.78 -13.64 -1.61
N GLU A 252 28.48 -13.68 -1.84
CA GLU A 252 27.66 -12.50 -1.66
C GLU A 252 27.34 -12.34 -0.17
N LEU A 253 27.15 -11.09 0.28
CA LEU A 253 26.84 -10.80 1.69
C LEU A 253 25.62 -11.57 2.21
N LYS A 254 24.67 -11.90 1.30
CA LYS A 254 23.47 -12.71 1.57
C LYS A 254 23.73 -14.19 1.85
N ASP A 255 24.90 -14.71 1.47
CA ASP A 255 25.30 -16.10 1.68
C ASP A 255 26.02 -16.30 3.03
N VAL A 256 26.57 -15.22 3.60
CA VAL A 256 27.36 -15.24 4.84
C VAL A 256 26.57 -14.73 6.06
N PHE A 257 25.62 -13.82 5.84
CA PHE A 257 24.86 -13.17 6.92
C PHE A 257 23.38 -13.54 6.90
N GLU A 258 22.77 -13.58 8.08
CA GLU A 258 21.33 -13.74 8.21
C GLU A 258 20.60 -12.53 7.58
N PRO A 259 19.49 -12.72 6.83
CA PRO A 259 18.74 -11.63 6.22
C PRO A 259 18.30 -10.52 7.19
N SER A 260 18.05 -10.87 8.46
CA SER A 260 17.71 -9.92 9.51
C SER A 260 18.88 -8.96 9.83
N GLN A 261 20.10 -9.48 9.91
CA GLN A 261 21.32 -8.69 10.16
C GLN A 261 21.66 -7.77 8.98
N LEU A 262 21.41 -8.22 7.76
CA LEU A 262 21.56 -7.41 6.56
C LEU A 262 20.54 -6.27 6.53
N SER A 263 19.29 -6.54 6.90
CA SER A 263 18.25 -5.51 6.98
C SER A 263 18.52 -4.47 8.08
N GLU A 264 19.03 -4.88 9.24
CA GLU A 264 19.38 -3.97 10.34
C GLU A 264 20.52 -3.02 9.94
N LYS A 265 21.47 -3.51 9.15
CA LYS A 265 22.60 -2.72 8.63
C LYS A 265 22.32 -2.02 7.30
N LEU A 266 21.10 -2.12 6.76
CA LEU A 266 20.71 -1.58 5.46
C LEU A 266 21.64 -2.05 4.31
N LEU A 267 22.02 -3.33 4.33
CA LEU A 267 22.95 -3.96 3.38
C LEU A 267 22.28 -4.99 2.47
N THR A 268 20.95 -4.93 2.35
CA THR A 268 20.23 -5.82 1.44
C THR A 268 20.47 -5.42 -0.03
N ASP A 269 20.18 -6.31 -0.97
CA ASP A 269 20.27 -6.03 -2.41
C ASP A 269 19.38 -4.84 -2.82
N ALA A 270 18.24 -4.68 -2.15
CA ALA A 270 17.35 -3.53 -2.33
C ALA A 270 17.99 -2.23 -1.81
N ASP A 271 18.64 -2.26 -0.64
CA ASP A 271 19.34 -1.09 -0.09
C ASP A 271 20.54 -0.70 -0.94
N ASN A 272 21.27 -1.70 -1.47
CA ASN A 272 22.37 -1.46 -2.40
C ASN A 272 21.84 -0.79 -3.68
N THR A 273 20.71 -1.24 -4.22
CA THR A 273 20.06 -0.58 -5.36
C THR A 273 19.78 0.90 -5.06
N ILE A 274 19.29 1.21 -3.86
CA ILE A 274 19.03 2.58 -3.42
C ILE A 274 20.31 3.42 -3.36
N ARG A 275 21.40 2.85 -2.83
CA ARG A 275 22.71 3.51 -2.71
C ARG A 275 23.38 3.77 -4.05
N TRP A 276 23.22 2.86 -5.02
CA TRP A 276 23.85 2.96 -6.34
C TRP A 276 23.09 3.86 -7.31
N ALA A 277 21.79 4.05 -7.12
CA ALA A 277 20.97 4.93 -7.94
C ALA A 277 21.25 6.41 -7.63
N ASP A 278 21.49 7.21 -8.67
CA ASP A 278 21.71 8.68 -8.57
C ASP A 278 20.38 9.45 -8.48
N GLU A 279 19.50 9.01 -7.58
CA GLU A 279 18.18 9.58 -7.34
C GLU A 279 18.01 9.83 -5.83
N PRO A 280 17.31 10.89 -5.39
CA PRO A 280 17.05 11.10 -3.98
C PRO A 280 16.33 9.90 -3.32
N GLU A 281 16.85 9.41 -2.19
CA GLU A 281 16.31 8.24 -1.48
C GLU A 281 14.79 8.33 -1.24
N ARG A 282 14.27 9.51 -0.89
CA ARG A 282 12.83 9.74 -0.72
C ARG A 282 12.04 9.45 -2.00
N PHE A 283 12.52 9.92 -3.15
CA PHE A 283 11.84 9.67 -4.42
C PHE A 283 11.88 8.19 -4.79
N GLN A 284 13.01 7.52 -4.54
CA GLN A 284 13.12 6.08 -4.80
C GLN A 284 12.10 5.28 -3.97
N LEU A 285 11.99 5.55 -2.66
CA LEU A 285 11.05 4.87 -1.78
C LEU A 285 9.58 5.18 -2.15
N ASP A 286 9.26 6.47 -2.35
CA ASP A 286 7.89 6.91 -2.62
C ASP A 286 7.40 6.46 -4.00
N ARG A 287 8.28 6.40 -5.01
CA ARG A 287 7.95 6.03 -6.39
C ARG A 287 8.08 4.55 -6.67
N ASN A 288 8.71 3.76 -5.78
CA ASN A 288 8.90 2.32 -5.98
C ASN A 288 7.62 1.57 -6.43
N PRO A 289 6.42 1.82 -5.84
CA PRO A 289 5.19 1.17 -6.28
C PRO A 289 4.80 1.49 -7.73
N TYR A 290 5.19 2.68 -8.23
CA TYR A 290 4.78 3.24 -9.50
C TYR A 290 5.90 3.27 -10.55
N LYS A 291 7.01 2.55 -10.32
CA LYS A 291 8.18 2.55 -11.23
C LYS A 291 7.84 2.12 -12.67
N HIS A 292 6.78 1.34 -12.85
CA HIS A 292 6.31 0.85 -14.14
C HIS A 292 5.35 1.83 -14.86
N VAL A 293 4.92 2.90 -14.19
CA VAL A 293 3.96 3.88 -14.72
C VAL A 293 4.71 4.92 -15.55
N ILE A 294 4.52 4.87 -16.87
CA ILE A 294 5.09 5.85 -17.79
C ILE A 294 4.07 6.96 -18.01
N ILE A 295 4.41 8.20 -17.63
CA ILE A 295 3.56 9.37 -17.80
C ILE A 295 3.84 9.99 -19.17
N SER A 296 2.80 10.17 -19.99
CA SER A 296 2.91 10.86 -21.28
C SER A 296 2.95 12.39 -21.12
N GLU A 297 3.39 13.14 -22.14
CA GLU A 297 3.37 14.61 -22.12
C GLU A 297 1.95 15.20 -21.94
N GLU A 298 0.92 14.50 -22.44
CA GLU A 298 -0.47 14.91 -22.26
C GLU A 298 -0.93 14.69 -20.82
N GLN A 299 -0.58 13.54 -20.23
CA GLN A 299 -0.86 13.24 -18.83
C GLN A 299 -0.10 14.18 -17.88
N PHE A 300 1.12 14.61 -18.23
CA PHE A 300 1.86 15.62 -17.47
C PHE A 300 1.14 16.99 -17.48
N LYS A 301 0.53 17.37 -18.62
CA LYS A 301 -0.31 18.58 -18.70
C LYS A 301 -1.62 18.43 -17.92
N GLU A 302 -2.21 17.23 -17.93
CA GLU A 302 -3.38 16.89 -17.12
C GLU A 302 -3.05 16.99 -15.63
N GLU A 303 -1.93 16.40 -15.19
CA GLU A 303 -1.41 16.45 -13.83
C GLU A 303 -1.27 17.88 -13.34
N ASN A 304 -0.60 18.74 -14.10
CA ASN A 304 -0.42 20.14 -13.73
C ASN A 304 -1.77 20.85 -13.51
N ARG A 305 -2.76 20.63 -14.39
CA ARG A 305 -4.11 21.20 -14.25
C ARG A 305 -4.84 20.61 -13.05
N TRP A 306 -4.71 19.30 -12.83
CA TRP A 306 -5.33 18.58 -11.73
C TRP A 306 -4.79 19.06 -10.38
N ILE A 307 -3.47 19.11 -10.21
CA ILE A 307 -2.81 19.66 -9.01
C ILE A 307 -3.20 21.14 -8.80
N THR A 308 -3.21 21.94 -9.87
CA THR A 308 -3.67 23.34 -9.78
C THR A 308 -5.09 23.41 -9.23
N SER A 309 -6.02 22.57 -9.72
CA SER A 309 -7.43 22.58 -9.30
C SER A 309 -7.61 22.25 -7.81
N LEU A 310 -6.68 21.49 -7.21
CA LEU A 310 -6.72 21.09 -5.81
C LEU A 310 -6.08 22.13 -4.87
N ILE A 311 -5.00 22.79 -5.32
CA ILE A 311 -4.26 23.77 -4.50
C ILE A 311 -4.86 25.17 -4.62
N TRP A 312 -5.27 25.59 -5.83
CA TRP A 312 -5.72 26.97 -6.11
C TRP A 312 -6.86 27.46 -5.19
N PRO A 313 -7.93 26.67 -4.92
CA PRO A 313 -9.01 27.13 -4.04
C PRO A 313 -8.55 27.49 -2.62
N LYS A 314 -7.44 26.89 -2.16
CA LYS A 314 -6.88 27.12 -0.81
C LYS A 314 -5.94 28.34 -0.75
N LYS A 315 -5.52 28.90 -1.89
CA LYS A 315 -4.46 29.91 -1.97
C LYS A 315 -4.91 31.35 -1.69
N GLN A 316 -6.22 31.64 -1.72
CA GLN A 316 -6.77 33.00 -1.54
C GLN A 316 -6.05 34.09 -2.36
N LEU A 317 -5.56 33.73 -3.55
CA LEU A 317 -4.86 34.65 -4.45
C LEU A 317 -5.83 35.30 -5.45
N PRO A 318 -5.50 36.51 -5.96
CA PRO A 318 -6.22 37.14 -7.07
C PRO A 318 -6.31 36.25 -8.32
N ASN A 319 -7.47 36.26 -9.01
CA ASN A 319 -7.74 35.40 -10.17
C ASN A 319 -6.79 35.62 -11.36
N ASP A 320 -6.22 36.81 -11.51
CA ASP A 320 -5.21 37.13 -12.52
C ASP A 320 -3.92 36.34 -12.37
N LEU A 321 -3.64 35.84 -11.15
CA LEU A 321 -2.45 35.03 -10.87
C LEU A 321 -2.65 33.54 -11.11
N GLN A 322 -3.86 33.09 -11.48
CA GLN A 322 -4.12 31.67 -11.73
C GLN A 322 -3.22 31.11 -12.84
N VAL A 323 -3.07 31.85 -13.95
CA VAL A 323 -2.23 31.41 -15.07
C VAL A 323 -0.74 31.37 -14.70
N PRO A 324 -0.14 32.42 -14.10
CA PRO A 324 1.21 32.34 -13.52
C PRO A 324 1.39 31.19 -12.53
N PHE A 325 0.40 30.94 -11.67
CA PHE A 325 0.43 29.88 -10.67
C PHE A 325 0.48 28.47 -11.31
N THR A 326 -0.35 28.21 -12.32
CA THR A 326 -0.31 26.93 -13.08
C THR A 326 1.03 26.74 -13.79
N LYS A 327 1.65 27.82 -14.29
CA LYS A 327 3.00 27.74 -14.89
C LYS A 327 4.06 27.40 -13.83
N ALA A 328 3.95 27.98 -12.63
CA ALA A 328 4.85 27.68 -11.53
C ALA A 328 4.75 26.22 -11.08
N ILE A 329 3.53 25.66 -10.94
CA ILE A 329 3.32 24.23 -10.64
C ILE A 329 3.97 23.36 -11.73
N GLY A 330 3.73 23.65 -13.01
CA GLY A 330 4.33 22.88 -14.10
C GLY A 330 5.86 22.87 -14.05
N LYS A 331 6.49 23.99 -13.70
CA LYS A 331 7.95 24.07 -13.53
C LYS A 331 8.44 23.31 -12.29
N VAL A 332 7.69 23.31 -11.20
CA VAL A 332 8.01 22.50 -10.02
C VAL A 332 7.92 21.01 -10.33
N LEU A 333 6.90 20.58 -11.07
CA LEU A 333 6.77 19.18 -11.51
C LEU A 333 7.92 18.78 -12.43
N GLU A 334 8.35 19.65 -13.34
CA GLU A 334 9.54 19.42 -14.18
C GLU A 334 10.79 19.22 -13.32
N PHE A 335 10.97 20.02 -12.26
CA PHE A 335 12.07 19.83 -11.31
C PHE A 335 12.01 18.50 -10.57
N PHE A 336 10.83 18.00 -10.20
CA PHE A 336 10.70 16.75 -9.46
C PHE A 336 10.79 15.51 -10.35
N VAL A 337 10.27 15.58 -11.57
CA VAL A 337 10.12 14.41 -12.46
C VAL A 337 11.28 14.30 -13.46
N VAL A 338 11.79 15.42 -13.97
CA VAL A 338 12.83 15.44 -15.00
C VAL A 338 14.21 15.70 -14.40
N ASP A 339 14.33 16.73 -13.57
CA ASP A 339 15.62 17.08 -12.95
C ASP A 339 15.90 16.27 -11.67
N GLU A 340 14.89 15.55 -11.17
CA GLU A 340 14.96 14.69 -9.97
C GLU A 340 15.54 15.39 -8.73
N VAL A 341 15.23 16.68 -8.58
CA VAL A 341 15.66 17.49 -7.43
C VAL A 341 14.59 17.61 -6.36
N GLU A 342 15.00 17.68 -5.10
CA GLU A 342 14.06 17.69 -3.98
C GLU A 342 13.52 19.09 -3.62
N VAL A 343 12.47 19.09 -2.79
CA VAL A 343 11.83 20.30 -2.26
C VAL A 343 12.83 21.30 -1.65
N PRO A 344 13.79 20.92 -0.78
CA PRO A 344 14.74 21.88 -0.22
C PRO A 344 15.61 22.55 -1.29
N TYR A 345 16.05 21.80 -2.30
CA TYR A 345 16.85 22.34 -3.40
C TYR A 345 16.06 23.34 -4.23
N VAL A 346 14.85 22.99 -4.65
CA VAL A 346 13.97 23.88 -5.42
C VAL A 346 13.66 25.15 -4.63
N PHE A 347 13.30 24.99 -3.35
CA PHE A 347 12.98 26.11 -2.49
C PHE A 347 14.17 27.05 -2.26
N GLN A 348 15.40 26.54 -2.20
CA GLN A 348 16.58 27.36 -1.92
C GLN A 348 17.21 27.96 -3.19
N HIS A 349 17.29 27.20 -4.27
CA HIS A 349 18.09 27.52 -5.47
C HIS A 349 17.24 27.82 -6.73
N ARG A 350 15.91 27.70 -6.67
CA ARG A 350 14.99 27.97 -7.81
C ARG A 350 13.84 28.91 -7.43
N LYS A 351 14.06 29.81 -6.46
CA LYS A 351 13.05 30.76 -5.93
C LYS A 351 12.39 31.63 -7.01
N ASP A 352 13.11 31.96 -8.08
CA ASP A 352 12.60 32.80 -9.16
C ASP A 352 11.39 32.20 -9.88
N TYR A 353 11.26 30.87 -9.89
CA TYR A 353 10.12 30.16 -10.47
C TYR A 353 8.90 30.11 -9.53
N LEU A 354 9.09 30.45 -8.25
CA LEU A 354 8.06 30.41 -7.21
C LEU A 354 7.43 31.79 -6.95
N ILE A 355 7.99 32.85 -7.54
CA ILE A 355 7.58 34.25 -7.33
C ILE A 355 7.15 34.85 -8.66
N HIS A 356 6.01 35.52 -8.68
CA HIS A 356 5.55 36.28 -9.83
C HIS A 356 5.76 37.77 -9.61
N ALA A 357 6.61 38.40 -10.43
CA ALA A 357 6.83 39.84 -10.41
C ALA A 357 6.13 40.52 -11.59
N THR A 358 5.18 41.41 -11.29
CA THR A 358 4.54 42.28 -12.27
C THR A 358 5.12 43.67 -12.21
N LYS A 359 5.49 44.23 -13.37
CA LYS A 359 5.91 45.63 -13.52
C LYS A 359 4.72 46.44 -14.03
N THR A 360 4.12 47.25 -13.16
CA THR A 360 3.01 48.14 -13.52
C THR A 360 3.54 49.56 -13.72
N LEU A 361 3.18 50.18 -14.84
CA LEU A 361 3.49 51.58 -15.12
C LEU A 361 2.59 52.47 -14.25
N VAL A 362 3.19 53.26 -13.36
CA VAL A 362 2.48 54.29 -12.61
C VAL A 362 2.66 55.60 -13.37
N ARG A 363 1.60 56.05 -14.05
CA ARG A 363 1.61 57.39 -14.66
C ARG A 363 1.57 58.43 -13.55
N GLY A 364 2.73 58.96 -13.17
CA GLY A 364 2.81 60.13 -12.30
C GLY A 364 2.13 61.32 -12.97
N ASN A 365 1.33 62.07 -12.21
CA ASN A 365 0.65 63.29 -12.68
C ASN A 365 1.61 64.49 -12.85
N ASN A 366 2.92 64.22 -12.84
CA ASN A 366 3.98 65.21 -12.93
C ASN A 366 4.64 65.05 -14.31
N GLY A 367 4.58 66.11 -15.13
CA GLY A 367 5.08 66.15 -16.51
C GLY A 367 6.59 66.05 -16.67
N THR A 368 7.20 65.00 -16.12
CA THR A 368 8.58 64.58 -16.39
C THR A 368 8.51 63.27 -17.19
N ASP A 369 9.15 63.23 -18.36
CA ASP A 369 9.23 62.08 -19.29
C ASP A 369 10.03 60.88 -18.72
N GLN A 370 9.75 60.46 -17.49
CA GLN A 370 10.28 59.24 -16.90
C GLN A 370 9.12 58.36 -16.45
N ASP A 371 8.95 57.25 -17.16
CA ASP A 371 8.01 56.20 -16.81
C ASP A 371 8.40 55.60 -15.44
N GLU A 372 7.66 55.94 -14.38
CA GLU A 372 7.83 55.30 -13.07
C GLU A 372 7.18 53.90 -13.09
N PHE A 373 7.99 52.85 -12.91
CA PHE A 373 7.50 51.48 -12.80
C PHE A 373 7.41 51.06 -11.35
N GLN A 374 6.24 50.63 -10.91
CA GLN A 374 6.06 49.93 -9.64
C GLN A 374 6.18 48.42 -9.88
N VAL A 375 7.13 47.76 -9.22
CA VAL A 375 7.27 46.30 -9.26
C VAL A 375 6.54 45.71 -8.06
N SER A 376 5.50 44.93 -8.30
CA SER A 376 4.85 44.11 -7.27
C SER A 376 5.28 42.66 -7.45
N ALA A 377 5.89 42.09 -6.42
CA ALA A 377 6.27 40.68 -6.39
C ALA A 377 5.31 39.94 -5.46
N GLN A 378 4.66 38.90 -5.97
CA GLN A 378 3.80 38.02 -5.20
C GLN A 378 4.40 36.62 -5.17
N LYS A 379 4.53 36.05 -3.96
CA LYS A 379 4.99 34.68 -3.79
C LYS A 379 3.84 33.72 -4.10
N LEU A 380 4.01 32.91 -5.15
CA LEU A 380 2.99 31.96 -5.61
C LEU A 380 3.00 30.68 -4.78
N LEU A 381 4.20 30.13 -4.55
CA LEU A 381 4.40 28.84 -3.89
C LEU A 381 5.34 28.97 -2.68
N ASN A 382 4.97 28.30 -1.59
CA ASN A 382 5.72 28.12 -0.37
C ASN A 382 6.31 26.71 -0.29
N GLN A 383 7.21 26.47 0.67
CA GLN A 383 7.81 25.15 0.87
C GLN A 383 6.76 24.06 1.15
N ASP A 384 5.70 24.37 1.90
CA ASP A 384 4.61 23.41 2.14
C ASP A 384 3.84 23.06 0.88
N ASP A 385 3.71 24.01 -0.06
CA ASP A 385 3.06 23.73 -1.34
C ASP A 385 3.92 22.80 -2.19
N LEU A 386 5.24 22.95 -2.13
CA LEU A 386 6.16 22.05 -2.85
C LEU A 386 6.05 20.61 -2.35
N TRP A 387 5.99 20.41 -1.03
CA TRP A 387 5.72 19.09 -0.45
C TRP A 387 4.34 18.57 -0.86
N ARG A 388 3.31 19.42 -0.84
CA ARG A 388 1.98 19.01 -1.29
C ARG A 388 1.93 18.67 -2.77
N ILE A 389 2.68 19.36 -3.63
CA ILE A 389 2.80 19.04 -5.05
C ILE A 389 3.42 17.64 -5.21
N LEU A 390 4.47 17.32 -4.44
CA LEU A 390 5.08 15.99 -4.47
C LEU A 390 4.10 14.89 -4.02
N GLU A 391 3.36 15.10 -2.94
CA GLU A 391 2.30 14.17 -2.51
C GLU A 391 1.22 13.97 -3.59
N LEU A 392 0.85 15.05 -4.27
CA LEU A 392 -0.15 15.00 -5.32
C LEU A 392 0.36 14.34 -6.61
N ASP A 393 1.64 14.51 -6.95
CA ASP A 393 2.32 13.77 -8.04
C ASP A 393 2.21 12.25 -7.80
N LEU A 394 2.52 11.78 -6.59
CA LEU A 394 2.36 10.37 -6.21
C LEU A 394 0.90 9.90 -6.31
N LYS A 395 -0.05 10.70 -5.82
CA LYS A 395 -1.49 10.40 -5.94
C LYS A 395 -1.95 10.37 -7.41
N PHE A 396 -1.39 11.21 -8.26
CA PHE A 396 -1.68 11.23 -9.69
C PHE A 396 -1.11 10.00 -10.38
N ARG A 397 0.12 9.57 -10.07
CA ARG A 397 0.67 8.29 -10.54
C ARG A 397 -0.22 7.10 -10.20
N ALA A 398 -0.69 7.02 -8.96
CA ALA A 398 -1.63 5.98 -8.53
C ALA A 398 -2.95 6.03 -9.30
N LEU A 399 -3.44 7.24 -9.60
CA LEU A 399 -4.65 7.45 -10.40
C LEU A 399 -4.46 6.97 -11.85
N VAL A 400 -3.33 7.31 -12.47
CA VAL A 400 -2.99 6.89 -13.84
C VAL A 400 -2.80 5.37 -13.91
N GLU A 401 -2.11 4.75 -12.95
CA GLU A 401 -1.95 3.30 -12.88
C GLU A 401 -3.31 2.60 -12.92
N LYS A 402 -4.22 3.00 -12.03
CA LYS A 402 -5.56 2.41 -11.97
C LYS A 402 -6.37 2.70 -13.23
N ARG A 403 -6.29 3.91 -13.79
CA ARG A 403 -6.95 4.26 -15.06
C ARG A 403 -6.46 3.35 -16.18
N ASN A 404 -5.15 3.17 -16.33
CA ASN A 404 -4.54 2.30 -17.34
C ASN A 404 -4.99 0.83 -17.18
N VAL A 405 -5.09 0.33 -15.95
CA VAL A 405 -5.60 -1.02 -15.68
C VAL A 405 -7.05 -1.14 -16.15
N ILE A 406 -7.91 -0.17 -15.83
CA ILE A 406 -9.32 -0.17 -16.23
C ILE A 406 -9.45 -0.06 -17.76
N GLU A 407 -8.73 0.85 -18.39
CA GLU A 407 -8.68 1.00 -19.86
C GLU A 407 -8.28 -0.31 -20.53
N LYS A 408 -7.20 -0.95 -20.07
CA LYS A 408 -6.77 -2.24 -20.59
C LYS A 408 -7.84 -3.32 -20.42
N THR A 409 -8.54 -3.36 -19.28
CA THR A 409 -9.66 -4.31 -19.11
C THR A 409 -10.81 -4.05 -20.07
N TYR A 410 -11.14 -2.78 -20.33
CA TYR A 410 -12.20 -2.40 -21.26
C TYR A 410 -11.80 -2.65 -22.71
N GLU A 411 -10.56 -2.36 -23.11
CA GLU A 411 -10.05 -2.67 -24.45
C GLU A 411 -10.06 -4.18 -24.74
N ASN A 412 -9.75 -5.01 -23.75
CA ASN A 412 -9.87 -6.46 -23.86
C ASN A 412 -11.33 -6.89 -24.06
N LEU A 413 -12.29 -6.28 -23.35
CA LEU A 413 -13.73 -6.51 -23.55
C LEU A 413 -14.18 -6.07 -24.94
N LYS A 414 -13.75 -4.89 -25.41
CA LYS A 414 -14.12 -4.36 -26.72
C LYS A 414 -13.58 -5.22 -27.86
N SER A 415 -12.29 -5.57 -27.81
CA SER A 415 -11.63 -6.33 -28.88
C SER A 415 -12.07 -7.79 -28.97
N ARG A 416 -12.30 -8.45 -27.83
CA ARG A 416 -12.56 -9.90 -27.79
C ARG A 416 -14.03 -10.27 -27.62
N ALA A 417 -14.80 -9.47 -26.89
CA ALA A 417 -16.24 -9.70 -26.67
C ALA A 417 -17.13 -8.79 -27.51
N GLY A 418 -16.57 -7.81 -28.24
CA GLY A 418 -17.35 -6.89 -29.09
C GLY A 418 -18.26 -5.95 -28.31
N VAL A 419 -17.95 -5.69 -27.03
CA VAL A 419 -18.73 -4.82 -26.16
C VAL A 419 -18.38 -3.36 -26.43
N GLU A 420 -19.39 -2.56 -26.79
CA GLU A 420 -19.29 -1.11 -26.91
C GLU A 420 -20.21 -0.43 -25.89
N ASP A 421 -19.61 0.19 -24.87
CA ASP A 421 -20.33 0.93 -23.84
C ASP A 421 -19.90 2.39 -23.80
N LYS A 422 -20.74 3.26 -24.37
CA LYS A 422 -20.50 4.71 -24.39
C LYS A 422 -20.35 5.31 -23.00
N THR A 423 -21.00 4.73 -21.98
CA THR A 423 -20.90 5.27 -20.62
C THR A 423 -19.51 5.07 -20.06
N VAL A 424 -18.86 3.94 -20.34
CA VAL A 424 -17.49 3.65 -19.91
C VAL A 424 -16.51 4.54 -20.69
N GLU A 425 -16.72 4.66 -22.01
CA GLU A 425 -15.88 5.50 -22.89
C GLU A 425 -15.91 6.98 -22.50
N ASP A 426 -17.07 7.51 -22.09
CA ASP A 426 -17.21 8.89 -21.63
C ASP A 426 -16.64 9.11 -20.22
N MET A 427 -16.81 8.12 -19.32
CA MET A 427 -16.50 8.30 -17.89
C MET A 427 -15.04 8.05 -17.52
N ILE A 428 -14.33 7.14 -18.20
CA ILE A 428 -12.92 6.86 -17.91
C ILE A 428 -12.04 8.12 -18.00
N PRO A 429 -12.09 8.91 -19.10
CA PRO A 429 -11.27 10.12 -19.22
C PRO A 429 -11.74 11.24 -18.28
N ALA A 430 -13.04 11.26 -17.93
CA ALA A 430 -13.62 12.28 -17.07
C ALA A 430 -13.38 12.04 -15.57
N ALA A 431 -12.94 10.84 -15.18
CA ALA A 431 -12.71 10.48 -13.79
C ALA A 431 -11.46 11.19 -13.23
N ALA A 432 -11.67 11.98 -12.18
CA ALA A 432 -10.63 12.81 -11.56
C ALA A 432 -10.23 12.32 -10.15
N THR A 433 -10.91 11.30 -9.63
CA THR A 433 -10.67 10.75 -8.28
C THR A 433 -10.58 9.23 -8.29
N MET A 434 -9.88 8.69 -7.28
CA MET A 434 -9.74 7.24 -7.08
C MET A 434 -11.08 6.52 -6.87
N GLU A 435 -12.04 7.21 -6.23
CA GLU A 435 -13.39 6.70 -5.99
C GLU A 435 -14.19 6.60 -7.30
N GLU A 436 -14.12 7.60 -8.18
CA GLU A 436 -14.80 7.55 -9.49
C GLU A 436 -14.24 6.42 -10.37
N LEU A 437 -12.92 6.19 -10.35
CA LEU A 437 -12.31 5.05 -11.04
C LEU A 437 -12.77 3.72 -10.44
N GLN A 438 -12.91 3.63 -9.11
CA GLN A 438 -13.47 2.42 -8.48
C GLN A 438 -14.92 2.18 -8.89
N ASP A 439 -15.73 3.24 -8.95
CA ASP A 439 -17.13 3.13 -9.37
C ASP A 439 -17.25 2.63 -10.82
N ILE A 440 -16.38 3.10 -11.73
CA ILE A 440 -16.31 2.62 -13.12
C ILE A 440 -15.86 1.16 -13.16
N GLN A 441 -14.86 0.79 -12.38
CA GLN A 441 -14.43 -0.59 -12.25
C GLN A 441 -15.60 -1.48 -11.80
N ASP A 442 -16.23 -1.16 -10.67
CA ASP A 442 -17.39 -1.89 -10.14
C ASP A 442 -18.50 -2.04 -11.19
N TYR A 443 -18.79 -0.98 -11.95
CA TYR A 443 -19.75 -1.00 -13.05
C TYR A 443 -19.38 -2.01 -14.13
N ILE A 444 -18.13 -2.00 -14.61
CA ILE A 444 -17.64 -2.95 -15.62
C ILE A 444 -17.75 -4.40 -15.09
N TYR A 445 -17.32 -4.64 -13.85
CA TYR A 445 -17.38 -5.96 -13.22
C TYR A 445 -18.82 -6.46 -13.01
N PHE A 446 -19.77 -5.57 -12.77
CA PHE A 446 -21.18 -5.91 -12.61
C PHE A 446 -21.91 -6.16 -13.93
N HIS A 447 -21.70 -5.30 -14.93
CA HIS A 447 -22.38 -5.39 -16.23
C HIS A 447 -21.82 -6.51 -17.10
N TYR A 448 -20.50 -6.67 -17.11
CA TYR A 448 -19.77 -7.59 -17.99
C TYR A 448 -19.15 -8.77 -17.24
N SER A 449 -19.80 -9.20 -16.16
CA SER A 449 -19.27 -10.22 -15.24
C SER A 449 -19.00 -11.56 -15.93
N LEU A 450 -19.81 -11.93 -16.94
CA LEU A 450 -19.70 -13.19 -17.66
C LEU A 450 -18.61 -13.11 -18.73
N GLU A 451 -18.60 -12.01 -19.47
CA GLU A 451 -17.61 -11.71 -20.50
C GLU A 451 -16.21 -11.65 -19.87
N LEU A 452 -16.06 -11.00 -18.72
CA LEU A 452 -14.81 -10.97 -17.96
C LEU A 452 -14.37 -12.37 -17.49
N LYS A 453 -15.30 -13.23 -17.05
CA LYS A 453 -14.98 -14.62 -16.71
C LYS A 453 -14.48 -15.38 -17.93
N ASP A 454 -15.13 -15.22 -19.07
CA ASP A 454 -14.73 -15.86 -20.32
C ASP A 454 -13.35 -15.35 -20.79
N LEU A 455 -13.08 -14.03 -20.66
CA LEU A 455 -11.78 -13.44 -20.97
C LEU A 455 -10.66 -13.95 -20.06
N ASN A 456 -10.92 -14.09 -18.76
CA ASN A 456 -9.95 -14.62 -17.81
C ASN A 456 -9.62 -16.09 -18.10
N ILE A 457 -10.60 -16.88 -18.55
CA ILE A 457 -10.39 -18.27 -18.99
C ILE A 457 -9.55 -18.31 -20.28
N MET A 458 -9.77 -17.38 -21.21
CA MET A 458 -9.01 -17.32 -22.46
C MET A 458 -7.58 -16.77 -22.31
N ASN A 459 -7.32 -15.92 -21.31
CA ASN A 459 -5.98 -15.38 -21.06
C ASN A 459 -5.08 -16.33 -20.26
N ASN A 460 -5.65 -17.20 -19.42
CA ASN A 460 -4.88 -18.24 -18.72
C ASN A 460 -4.80 -19.49 -19.62
N ASP A 461 -3.73 -19.59 -20.40
CA ASP A 461 -3.35 -20.80 -21.16
C ASP A 461 -3.00 -22.01 -20.24
N SER A 462 -3.08 -21.82 -18.92
CA SER A 462 -2.92 -22.87 -17.94
C SER A 462 -4.20 -23.71 -17.84
N LYS A 463 -4.03 -25.02 -18.05
CA LYS A 463 -5.00 -26.09 -17.75
C LYS A 463 -5.31 -26.19 -16.23
N GLU A 464 -5.56 -25.08 -15.56
CA GLU A 464 -6.20 -25.11 -14.25
C GLU A 464 -7.67 -25.42 -14.46
N LYS A 465 -7.98 -26.69 -14.22
CA LYS A 465 -9.32 -27.26 -14.15
C LYS A 465 -10.26 -26.24 -13.52
N ARG A 466 -11.36 -25.95 -14.23
CA ARG A 466 -12.55 -25.26 -13.70
C ARG A 466 -12.65 -25.51 -12.19
N ARG A 467 -12.62 -24.48 -11.35
CA ARG A 467 -13.33 -24.60 -10.08
C ARG A 467 -14.79 -24.80 -10.45
N PRO A 468 -15.36 -26.01 -10.31
CA PRO A 468 -16.75 -26.23 -10.65
C PRO A 468 -17.53 -25.55 -9.52
N GLY A 469 -18.13 -24.38 -9.75
CA GLY A 469 -18.97 -23.83 -8.68
C GLY A 469 -19.37 -22.35 -8.68
N SER A 470 -18.77 -21.44 -9.46
CA SER A 470 -19.35 -20.09 -9.52
C SER A 470 -20.55 -20.10 -10.47
N LYS A 471 -21.69 -20.57 -9.96
CA LYS A 471 -22.98 -20.47 -10.66
C LYS A 471 -23.16 -19.00 -11.11
N PRO A 472 -23.67 -18.74 -12.32
CA PRO A 472 -23.97 -17.38 -12.77
C PRO A 472 -24.84 -16.70 -11.72
N SER A 473 -24.54 -15.44 -11.43
CA SER A 473 -25.28 -14.67 -10.44
C SER A 473 -26.76 -14.65 -10.82
N MET A 474 -27.66 -14.47 -9.84
CA MET A 474 -29.08 -14.26 -10.14
C MET A 474 -29.24 -13.11 -11.16
N PHE A 475 -28.45 -12.04 -11.04
CA PHE A 475 -28.46 -10.91 -11.97
C PHE A 475 -28.00 -11.30 -13.38
N ASP A 476 -26.99 -12.16 -13.50
CA ASP A 476 -26.51 -12.66 -14.81
C ASP A 476 -27.59 -13.52 -15.49
N ARG A 477 -28.32 -14.32 -14.72
CA ARG A 477 -29.45 -15.12 -15.21
C ARG A 477 -30.60 -14.22 -15.64
N ILE A 478 -30.96 -13.21 -14.84
CA ILE A 478 -31.99 -12.22 -15.17
C ILE A 478 -31.63 -11.50 -16.47
N ARG A 479 -30.37 -11.05 -16.61
CA ARG A 479 -29.88 -10.31 -17.79
C ARG A 479 -29.94 -11.12 -19.09
N LYS A 480 -29.70 -12.44 -19.03
CA LYS A 480 -29.88 -13.35 -20.19
C LYS A 480 -31.33 -13.82 -20.37
N GLY A 481 -32.14 -13.74 -19.33
CA GLY A 481 -33.53 -14.19 -19.31
C GLY A 481 -34.51 -13.19 -19.93
N LYS A 482 -35.78 -13.62 -20.02
CA LYS A 482 -36.87 -12.78 -20.55
C LYS A 482 -37.22 -11.61 -19.61
N VAL A 483 -36.93 -11.75 -18.31
CA VAL A 483 -37.19 -10.73 -17.27
C VAL A 483 -36.45 -9.42 -17.60
N TYR A 484 -35.27 -9.47 -18.22
CA TYR A 484 -34.57 -8.26 -18.65
C TYR A 484 -35.34 -7.45 -19.71
N GLY A 485 -36.20 -8.10 -20.49
CA GLY A 485 -37.11 -7.41 -21.40
C GLY A 485 -38.06 -6.46 -20.68
N LEU A 486 -38.49 -6.81 -19.46
CA LEU A 486 -39.37 -5.98 -18.62
C LEU A 486 -38.67 -4.68 -18.16
N LEU A 487 -37.33 -4.67 -18.04
CA LEU A 487 -36.59 -3.44 -17.69
C LEU A 487 -36.75 -2.36 -18.75
N ARG A 488 -36.95 -2.72 -20.02
CA ARG A 488 -37.21 -1.73 -21.08
C ARG A 488 -38.58 -1.07 -20.92
N ALA A 489 -39.55 -1.76 -20.31
CA ALA A 489 -40.89 -1.24 -20.08
C ALA A 489 -40.94 -0.17 -18.97
N TYR A 490 -39.88 -0.03 -18.15
CA TYR A 490 -39.74 1.09 -17.22
C TYR A 490 -39.62 2.44 -17.93
N GLY A 491 -39.27 2.46 -19.22
CA GLY A 491 -39.33 3.66 -20.07
C GLY A 491 -38.09 4.55 -20.08
N ILE A 492 -37.14 4.30 -19.18
CA ILE A 492 -35.87 5.03 -19.08
C ILE A 492 -34.82 4.10 -18.48
N THR A 493 -33.59 4.15 -18.96
CA THR A 493 -32.51 3.30 -18.44
C THR A 493 -31.92 3.87 -17.15
N PRO A 494 -31.36 3.03 -16.26
CA PRO A 494 -30.73 3.52 -15.01
C PRO A 494 -29.66 4.58 -15.24
N ASN A 495 -28.84 4.42 -16.29
CA ASN A 495 -27.83 5.39 -16.68
C ASN A 495 -28.42 6.72 -17.20
N GLN A 496 -29.59 6.70 -17.85
CA GLN A 496 -30.30 7.92 -18.26
C GLN A 496 -30.91 8.65 -17.06
N VAL A 497 -31.46 7.92 -16.08
CA VAL A 497 -31.93 8.52 -14.82
C VAL A 497 -30.77 9.21 -14.10
N ALA A 498 -29.62 8.55 -13.99
CA ALA A 498 -28.42 9.12 -13.40
C ALA A 498 -27.91 10.36 -14.17
N GLN A 499 -27.96 10.31 -15.50
CA GLN A 499 -27.59 11.44 -16.37
C GLN A 499 -28.53 12.65 -16.16
N ASN A 500 -29.84 12.43 -16.06
CA ASN A 500 -30.81 13.46 -15.74
C ASN A 500 -30.52 14.08 -14.36
N ALA A 501 -30.24 13.25 -13.35
CA ALA A 501 -29.94 13.70 -11.99
C ALA A 501 -28.67 14.58 -11.92
N LEU A 502 -27.63 14.24 -12.70
CA LEU A 502 -26.43 15.07 -12.86
C LEU A 502 -26.62 16.28 -13.78
N ARG A 503 -27.75 16.38 -14.48
CA ARG A 503 -28.03 17.39 -15.51
C ARG A 503 -26.98 17.40 -16.63
N GLU A 504 -26.48 16.22 -16.98
CA GLU A 504 -25.48 16.04 -18.03
C GLU A 504 -26.18 15.86 -19.39
N GLY A 505 -26.02 16.81 -20.31
CA GLY A 505 -26.59 16.71 -21.66
C GLY A 505 -28.11 16.96 -21.72
N ARG A 506 -28.77 16.37 -22.71
CA ARG A 506 -30.21 16.58 -22.94
C ARG A 506 -31.02 15.69 -22.00
N LYS A 507 -31.97 16.27 -21.26
CA LYS A 507 -32.91 15.54 -20.42
C LYS A 507 -33.66 14.48 -21.25
N GLN A 508 -33.60 13.24 -20.79
CA GLN A 508 -34.36 12.13 -21.33
C GLN A 508 -35.66 11.98 -20.54
N PHE A 509 -36.79 11.87 -21.23
CA PHE A 509 -38.09 11.67 -20.59
C PHE A 509 -38.43 10.19 -20.53
N THR A 510 -39.18 9.83 -19.48
CA THR A 510 -39.66 8.46 -19.27
C THR A 510 -40.85 8.16 -20.18
N GLU A 511 -40.76 7.06 -20.92
CA GLU A 511 -41.84 6.60 -21.81
C GLU A 511 -42.60 5.41 -21.18
N ASP A 512 -43.87 5.60 -20.83
CA ASP A 512 -44.67 4.53 -20.22
C ASP A 512 -45.05 3.45 -21.25
N ALA A 513 -45.03 2.18 -20.81
CA ALA A 513 -45.50 1.06 -21.63
C ALA A 513 -47.01 1.11 -21.87
N SER A 514 -47.52 0.36 -22.85
CA SER A 514 -48.97 0.31 -23.14
C SER A 514 -49.76 -0.62 -22.20
N GLU A 515 -49.08 -1.42 -21.39
CA GLU A 515 -49.64 -2.41 -20.49
C GLU A 515 -49.17 -2.15 -19.05
N SER A 516 -49.92 -2.65 -18.06
CA SER A 516 -49.56 -2.46 -16.65
C SER A 516 -48.31 -3.29 -16.28
N PRO A 517 -47.56 -2.89 -15.23
CA PRO A 517 -46.37 -3.63 -14.81
C PRO A 517 -46.64 -5.11 -14.49
N ILE A 518 -47.80 -5.42 -13.90
CA ILE A 518 -48.16 -6.78 -13.49
C ILE A 518 -48.58 -7.63 -14.69
N ASP A 519 -49.35 -7.07 -15.64
CA ASP A 519 -49.78 -7.80 -16.84
C ASP A 519 -48.57 -8.22 -17.70
N LEU A 520 -47.60 -7.32 -17.85
CA LEU A 520 -46.35 -7.61 -18.55
C LEU A 520 -45.50 -8.64 -17.80
N ALA A 521 -45.51 -8.62 -16.47
CA ALA A 521 -44.80 -9.60 -15.67
C ALA A 521 -45.43 -11.00 -15.77
N ASP A 522 -46.77 -11.08 -15.74
CA ASP A 522 -47.52 -12.32 -15.92
C ASP A 522 -47.28 -12.96 -17.29
N ALA A 523 -47.14 -12.15 -18.35
CA ALA A 523 -46.80 -12.63 -19.69
C ALA A 523 -45.39 -13.27 -19.80
N ILE A 524 -44.49 -12.98 -18.85
CA ILE A 524 -43.09 -13.43 -18.85
C ILE A 524 -42.88 -14.63 -17.90
N VAL A 525 -43.89 -14.99 -17.10
CA VAL A 525 -43.82 -16.09 -16.13
C VAL A 525 -43.36 -17.38 -16.81
N THR A 526 -42.33 -17.99 -16.21
CA THR A 526 -41.77 -19.26 -16.67
C THR A 526 -41.65 -20.16 -15.45
N GLU A 527 -42.46 -21.23 -15.38
CA GLU A 527 -42.56 -22.12 -14.20
C GLU A 527 -41.21 -22.66 -13.70
N SER A 528 -40.20 -22.74 -14.57
CA SER A 528 -38.86 -23.21 -14.21
C SER A 528 -38.03 -22.21 -13.40
N GLU A 529 -38.34 -20.91 -13.45
CA GLU A 529 -37.56 -19.85 -12.80
C GLU A 529 -38.39 -18.99 -11.84
N PHE A 530 -39.63 -18.67 -12.20
CA PHE A 530 -40.53 -17.82 -11.43
C PHE A 530 -41.94 -18.39 -11.47
N SER A 531 -42.58 -18.53 -10.31
CA SER A 531 -43.91 -19.17 -10.19
C SER A 531 -45.07 -18.18 -10.31
N THR A 532 -44.82 -16.87 -10.22
CA THR A 532 -45.84 -15.81 -10.25
C THR A 532 -45.32 -14.54 -10.93
N GLY A 533 -46.21 -13.71 -11.51
CA GLY A 533 -45.83 -12.41 -12.07
C GLY A 533 -45.26 -11.46 -11.01
N GLU A 534 -45.71 -11.54 -9.76
CA GLU A 534 -45.15 -10.76 -8.66
C GLU A 534 -43.67 -11.06 -8.41
N GLN A 535 -43.25 -12.33 -8.52
CA GLN A 535 -41.84 -12.70 -8.41
C GLN A 535 -41.02 -12.18 -9.60
N VAL A 536 -41.57 -12.22 -10.82
CA VAL A 536 -40.95 -11.65 -12.01
C VAL A 536 -40.77 -10.14 -11.84
N LEU A 537 -41.81 -9.44 -11.40
CA LEU A 537 -41.79 -8.00 -11.18
C LEU A 537 -40.80 -7.64 -10.06
N SER A 538 -40.78 -8.39 -8.97
CA SER A 538 -39.79 -8.20 -7.89
C SER A 538 -38.36 -8.45 -8.37
N ALA A 539 -38.12 -9.46 -9.21
CA ALA A 539 -36.80 -9.71 -9.78
C ALA A 539 -36.36 -8.59 -10.73
N ALA A 540 -37.27 -8.08 -11.57
CA ALA A 540 -37.02 -6.91 -12.41
C ALA A 540 -36.73 -5.65 -11.59
N ARG A 541 -37.50 -5.41 -10.53
CA ARG A 541 -37.30 -4.31 -9.59
C ARG A 541 -35.91 -4.37 -8.94
N GLN A 542 -35.52 -5.55 -8.45
CA GLN A 542 -34.20 -5.76 -7.86
C GLN A 542 -33.08 -5.56 -8.88
N MET A 543 -33.24 -6.05 -10.10
CA MET A 543 -32.26 -5.86 -11.18
C MET A 543 -32.08 -4.37 -11.52
N TYR A 544 -33.18 -3.63 -11.70
CA TYR A 544 -33.11 -2.20 -12.01
C TYR A 544 -32.46 -1.43 -10.86
N ALA A 545 -32.85 -1.72 -9.61
CA ALA A 545 -32.25 -1.10 -8.43
C ALA A 545 -30.75 -1.38 -8.33
N GLU A 546 -30.29 -2.58 -8.71
CA GLU A 546 -28.87 -2.94 -8.73
C GLU A 546 -28.11 -2.21 -9.84
N GLU A 547 -28.68 -2.08 -11.04
CA GLU A 547 -28.08 -1.28 -12.12
C GLU A 547 -27.99 0.20 -11.76
N LEU A 548 -29.00 0.74 -11.06
CA LEU A 548 -28.97 2.12 -10.56
C LEU A 548 -27.89 2.30 -9.48
N PHE A 549 -27.71 1.32 -8.60
CA PHE A 549 -26.66 1.30 -7.58
C PHE A 549 -25.25 1.17 -8.19
N ALA A 550 -25.11 0.36 -9.24
CA ALA A 550 -23.84 0.17 -9.94
C ALA A 550 -23.46 1.35 -10.85
N SER A 551 -24.40 2.23 -11.20
CA SER A 551 -24.14 3.36 -12.09
C SER A 551 -23.13 4.36 -11.48
N PRO A 552 -21.97 4.60 -12.14
CA PRO A 552 -20.98 5.55 -11.65
C PRO A 552 -21.51 6.98 -11.59
N ARG A 553 -22.39 7.35 -12.53
CA ARG A 553 -23.07 8.66 -12.55
C ARG A 553 -23.98 8.83 -11.33
N MET A 554 -24.72 7.79 -10.95
CA MET A 554 -25.61 7.86 -9.79
C MET A 554 -24.81 7.98 -8.50
N ARG A 555 -23.75 7.18 -8.34
CA ARG A 555 -22.84 7.27 -7.19
C ARG A 555 -22.19 8.65 -7.09
N LYS A 556 -21.75 9.22 -8.22
CA LYS A 556 -21.24 10.60 -8.30
C LYS A 556 -22.27 11.63 -7.85
N HIS A 557 -23.53 11.52 -8.30
CA HIS A 557 -24.61 12.42 -7.90
C HIS A 557 -24.86 12.40 -6.39
N PHE A 558 -24.92 11.20 -5.79
CA PHE A 558 -25.05 11.04 -4.34
C PHE A 558 -23.85 11.62 -3.61
N ARG A 559 -22.62 11.27 -4.02
CA ARG A 559 -21.38 11.77 -3.40
C ARG A 559 -21.33 13.29 -3.40
N MET A 560 -21.62 13.94 -4.54
CA MET A 560 -21.70 15.40 -4.64
C MET A 560 -22.75 16.00 -3.69
N SER A 561 -23.93 15.37 -3.60
CA SER A 561 -25.01 15.83 -2.72
C SER A 561 -24.63 15.71 -1.25
N TYR A 562 -23.96 14.62 -0.85
CA TYR A 562 -23.44 14.44 0.50
C TYR A 562 -22.33 15.44 0.83
N TYR A 563 -21.40 15.75 -0.09
CA TYR A 563 -20.39 16.77 0.18
C TYR A 563 -20.97 18.19 0.32
N MET A 564 -22.08 18.48 -0.37
CA MET A 564 -22.74 19.80 -0.30
C MET A 564 -23.71 19.95 0.87
N MET A 565 -24.47 18.89 1.20
CA MET A 565 -25.59 18.93 2.15
C MET A 565 -25.47 17.88 3.27
N GLY A 566 -24.32 17.25 3.43
CA GLY A 566 -24.06 16.27 4.48
C GLY A 566 -23.85 16.92 5.84
N ALA A 567 -24.38 16.28 6.87
CA ALA A 567 -24.17 16.66 8.26
C ALA A 567 -23.82 15.45 9.12
N VAL A 568 -22.92 15.65 10.09
CA VAL A 568 -22.48 14.65 11.05
C VAL A 568 -23.28 14.78 12.34
N HIS A 569 -23.74 13.64 12.85
CA HIS A 569 -24.50 13.50 14.08
C HIS A 569 -23.83 12.48 14.99
N CYS A 570 -23.74 12.80 16.27
CA CYS A 570 -23.26 11.91 17.32
C CYS A 570 -24.46 11.40 18.14
N TYR A 571 -24.57 10.07 18.27
CA TYR A 571 -25.56 9.42 19.12
C TYR A 571 -24.83 8.70 20.27
N ARG A 572 -25.00 9.17 21.51
CA ARG A 572 -24.41 8.49 22.67
C ARG A 572 -24.90 7.04 22.78
N THR A 573 -23.99 6.13 23.10
CA THR A 573 -24.34 4.74 23.48
C THR A 573 -24.74 4.69 24.97
N GLU A 574 -25.22 3.55 25.44
CA GLU A 574 -25.44 3.33 26.88
C GLU A 574 -24.14 3.45 27.69
N LYS A 575 -23.04 2.93 27.15
CA LYS A 575 -21.69 3.08 27.71
C LYS A 575 -21.27 4.56 27.75
N GLY A 576 -21.49 5.29 26.67
CA GLY A 576 -21.19 6.73 26.60
C GLY A 576 -22.02 7.58 27.54
N LEU A 577 -23.28 7.19 27.82
CA LEU A 577 -24.11 7.89 28.81
C LEU A 577 -23.46 7.89 30.20
N ARG A 578 -22.95 6.73 30.64
CA ARG A 578 -22.37 6.51 31.97
C ARG A 578 -20.95 7.08 32.09
N LYS A 579 -20.12 6.93 31.05
CA LYS A 579 -18.70 7.32 31.10
C LYS A 579 -18.43 8.79 30.77
N ILE A 580 -19.24 9.41 29.90
CA ILE A 580 -19.02 10.81 29.50
C ILE A 580 -19.66 11.73 30.53
N ASP A 581 -18.88 12.14 31.52
CA ASP A 581 -19.21 13.22 32.47
C ASP A 581 -18.80 14.60 31.92
N GLU A 582 -18.99 15.67 32.72
CA GLU A 582 -18.68 17.05 32.33
C GLU A 582 -17.18 17.32 32.15
N GLN A 583 -16.31 16.49 32.75
CA GLN A 583 -14.86 16.63 32.66
C GLN A 583 -14.27 15.75 31.54
N HIS A 584 -15.05 14.83 31.00
CA HIS A 584 -14.62 13.92 29.95
C HIS A 584 -14.22 14.68 28.68
N PRO A 585 -13.10 14.32 28.01
CA PRO A 585 -12.65 14.97 26.77
C PRO A 585 -13.66 14.95 25.61
N TYR A 586 -14.67 14.07 25.68
CA TYR A 586 -15.73 13.90 24.69
C TYR A 586 -17.09 14.49 25.12
N TYR A 587 -17.14 15.25 26.22
CA TYR A 587 -18.37 15.88 26.70
C TYR A 587 -19.02 16.76 25.60
N GLU A 588 -18.21 17.49 24.84
CA GLU A 588 -18.66 18.31 23.71
C GLU A 588 -19.34 17.51 22.57
N LEU A 589 -19.12 16.19 22.52
CA LEU A 589 -19.66 15.30 21.49
C LEU A 589 -20.97 14.62 21.91
N LYS A 590 -21.27 14.56 23.22
CA LYS A 590 -22.33 13.72 23.81
C LYS A 590 -23.71 13.93 23.17
N TYR A 591 -24.02 15.17 22.78
CA TYR A 591 -25.29 15.55 22.14
C TYR A 591 -25.09 16.34 20.84
N LEU A 592 -23.91 16.19 20.21
CA LEU A 592 -23.55 16.95 19.04
C LEU A 592 -24.37 16.50 17.83
N ARG A 593 -25.08 17.44 17.20
CA ARG A 593 -25.92 17.18 16.03
C ARG A 593 -25.72 18.25 14.98
N ASN A 594 -26.01 17.88 13.73
CA ASN A 594 -26.08 18.78 12.60
C ASN A 594 -24.78 19.57 12.37
N LYS A 595 -23.63 18.89 12.45
CA LYS A 595 -22.34 19.49 12.12
C LYS A 595 -22.06 19.35 10.63
N THR A 596 -22.04 20.47 9.93
CA THR A 596 -21.78 20.48 8.49
C THR A 596 -20.30 20.19 8.22
N PHE A 597 -19.99 19.78 6.99
CA PHE A 597 -18.59 19.54 6.60
C PHE A 597 -17.75 20.82 6.62
N SER A 598 -18.38 21.98 6.39
CA SER A 598 -17.73 23.29 6.55
C SER A 598 -17.35 23.57 8.02
N ASP A 599 -18.22 23.23 8.97
CA ASP A 599 -17.91 23.37 10.40
C ASP A 599 -16.72 22.49 10.81
N ILE A 600 -16.68 21.26 10.27
CA ILE A 600 -15.60 20.29 10.52
C ILE A 600 -14.30 20.74 9.87
N ALA A 601 -14.34 21.28 8.65
CA ALA A 601 -13.15 21.79 7.97
C ALA A 601 -12.45 22.91 8.77
N ASN A 602 -13.21 23.71 9.52
CA ASN A 602 -12.66 24.75 10.40
C ASN A 602 -12.08 24.20 11.71
N LYS A 603 -12.52 23.01 12.15
CA LYS A 603 -12.08 22.34 13.40
C LYS A 603 -11.94 20.83 13.17
N PRO A 604 -10.92 20.41 12.40
CA PRO A 604 -10.74 19.01 11.99
C PRO A 604 -10.55 18.07 13.17
N GLU A 605 -10.01 18.57 14.29
CA GLU A 605 -9.80 17.79 15.52
C GLU A 605 -11.10 17.23 16.10
N ILE A 606 -12.23 17.93 15.92
CA ILE A 606 -13.51 17.49 16.46
C ILE A 606 -13.93 16.19 15.78
N PHE A 607 -13.79 16.08 14.45
CA PHE A 607 -14.18 14.87 13.72
C PHE A 607 -13.30 13.67 14.08
N LEU A 608 -12.00 13.87 14.26
CA LEU A 608 -11.11 12.79 14.73
C LEU A 608 -11.45 12.35 16.16
N LYS A 609 -11.82 13.28 17.05
CA LYS A 609 -12.35 12.91 18.38
C LYS A 609 -13.65 12.13 18.29
N MET A 610 -14.56 12.48 17.37
CA MET A 610 -15.79 11.70 17.15
C MET A 610 -15.48 10.26 16.76
N LEU A 611 -14.56 10.06 15.81
CA LEU A 611 -14.16 8.73 15.36
C LEU A 611 -13.49 7.92 16.47
N LYS A 612 -12.65 8.56 17.29
CA LYS A 612 -12.04 7.91 18.46
C LYS A 612 -13.08 7.53 19.52
N ALA A 613 -14.04 8.41 19.80
CA ALA A 613 -15.14 8.11 20.71
C ALA A 613 -16.04 6.97 20.20
N GLU A 614 -16.15 6.82 18.87
CA GLU A 614 -16.85 5.72 18.22
C GLU A 614 -16.09 4.40 18.32
N GLU A 615 -14.77 4.42 18.11
CA GLU A 615 -13.89 3.27 18.32
C GLU A 615 -13.93 2.78 19.77
N GLU A 616 -13.99 3.70 20.75
CA GLU A 616 -14.15 3.37 22.17
C GLU A 616 -15.58 2.90 22.55
N GLY A 617 -16.51 2.90 21.59
CA GLY A 617 -17.91 2.49 21.77
C GLY A 617 -18.74 3.44 22.64
N LEU A 618 -18.33 4.70 22.78
CA LEU A 618 -19.01 5.72 23.59
C LEU A 618 -20.09 6.47 22.79
N VAL A 619 -19.89 6.61 21.47
CA VAL A 619 -20.79 7.35 20.58
C VAL A 619 -20.89 6.61 19.24
N GLU A 620 -22.04 6.66 18.59
CA GLU A 620 -22.23 6.25 17.19
C GLU A 620 -22.25 7.48 16.29
N VAL A 621 -21.38 7.54 15.27
CA VAL A 621 -21.23 8.70 14.39
C VAL A 621 -21.90 8.44 13.06
N LYS A 622 -23.01 9.14 12.80
CA LYS A 622 -23.78 9.03 11.55
C LYS A 622 -23.58 10.25 10.67
N VAL A 623 -23.34 10.01 9.39
CA VAL A 623 -23.37 11.02 8.33
C VAL A 623 -24.74 10.93 7.66
N LEU A 624 -25.51 12.02 7.73
CA LEU A 624 -26.87 12.09 7.20
C LEU A 624 -26.97 13.23 6.18
N LEU A 625 -27.84 13.05 5.18
CA LEU A 625 -28.14 14.09 4.21
C LEU A 625 -29.18 15.07 4.78
N GLN A 626 -28.86 16.36 4.79
CA GLN A 626 -29.85 17.39 5.10
C GLN A 626 -30.93 17.41 4.01
N HIS A 627 -32.19 17.63 4.41
CA HIS A 627 -33.32 17.70 3.48
C HIS A 627 -33.49 16.45 2.59
N GLU A 628 -33.17 15.26 3.12
CA GLU A 628 -33.25 13.97 2.41
C GLU A 628 -34.60 13.75 1.69
N ARG A 629 -35.72 14.19 2.29
CA ARG A 629 -37.05 14.08 1.68
C ARG A 629 -37.17 14.87 0.37
N ASP A 630 -36.58 16.05 0.30
CA ASP A 630 -36.63 16.90 -0.89
C ASP A 630 -35.67 16.35 -1.96
N PHE A 631 -34.52 15.83 -1.54
CA PHE A 631 -33.60 15.11 -2.42
C PHE A 631 -34.26 13.86 -3.04
N LYS A 632 -34.95 13.04 -2.25
CA LYS A 632 -35.72 11.88 -2.74
C LYS A 632 -36.80 12.28 -3.73
N LYS A 633 -37.55 13.35 -3.46
CA LYS A 633 -38.58 13.87 -4.38
C LYS A 633 -37.97 14.37 -5.69
N GLN A 634 -36.86 15.10 -5.62
CA GLN A 634 -36.17 15.58 -6.82
C GLN A 634 -35.66 14.40 -7.65
N LEU A 635 -35.02 13.41 -7.03
CA LEU A 635 -34.55 12.22 -7.73
C LEU A 635 -35.70 11.43 -8.36
N PHE A 636 -36.82 11.29 -7.65
CA PHE A 636 -38.02 10.65 -8.18
C PHE A 636 -38.58 11.41 -9.38
N SER A 637 -38.56 12.75 -9.39
CA SER A 637 -39.02 13.55 -10.53
C SER A 637 -38.16 13.40 -11.80
N GLU A 638 -36.93 12.89 -11.68
CA GLU A 638 -36.09 12.57 -12.84
C GLU A 638 -36.33 11.14 -13.38
N PHE A 639 -37.07 10.32 -12.63
CA PHE A 639 -37.40 8.93 -12.99
C PHE A 639 -38.89 8.78 -13.38
N ALA A 640 -39.78 9.47 -12.69
CA ALA A 640 -41.22 9.41 -12.90
C ALA A 640 -41.63 9.94 -14.29
N SER A 641 -42.75 9.44 -14.79
CA SER A 641 -43.42 9.96 -15.98
C SER A 641 -44.33 11.13 -15.59
N ASP A 642 -44.40 12.13 -16.47
CA ASP A 642 -45.28 13.31 -16.36
C ASP A 642 -46.72 13.03 -16.85
N ASN A 643 -47.04 11.80 -17.24
CA ASN A 643 -48.36 11.40 -17.72
C ASN A 643 -49.38 11.23 -16.57
N TYR A 644 -50.66 11.48 -16.85
CA TYR A 644 -51.76 11.44 -15.87
C TYR A 644 -52.76 10.29 -16.12
N SER A 645 -52.26 9.06 -16.32
CA SER A 645 -53.11 7.88 -16.53
C SER A 645 -52.95 6.89 -15.37
N GLU A 646 -53.97 6.06 -15.10
CA GLU A 646 -53.88 4.99 -14.08
C GLU A 646 -52.70 4.04 -14.35
N LEU A 647 -52.34 3.87 -15.62
CA LEU A 647 -51.19 3.08 -16.04
C LEU A 647 -49.87 3.78 -15.72
N ALA A 648 -49.79 5.10 -15.95
CA ALA A 648 -48.63 5.89 -15.57
C ALA A 648 -48.44 5.91 -14.04
N ASP A 649 -49.54 5.99 -13.28
CA ASP A 649 -49.52 5.90 -11.82
C ASP A 649 -48.99 4.52 -11.36
N ALA A 650 -49.48 3.42 -11.97
CA ALA A 650 -49.00 2.07 -11.65
C ALA A 650 -47.50 1.89 -11.94
N TRP A 651 -46.98 2.45 -13.04
CA TRP A 651 -45.55 2.45 -13.34
C TRP A 651 -44.76 3.37 -12.41
N ASN A 652 -45.29 4.54 -12.05
CA ASN A 652 -44.65 5.47 -11.12
C ASN A 652 -44.54 4.87 -9.70
N ASP A 653 -45.55 4.14 -9.24
CA ASP A 653 -45.50 3.38 -7.98
C ASP A 653 -44.39 2.32 -8.00
N GLU A 654 -44.22 1.63 -9.12
CA GLU A 654 -43.16 0.64 -9.29
C GLU A 654 -41.76 1.29 -9.32
N ARG A 655 -41.62 2.41 -10.05
CA ARG A 655 -40.40 3.24 -10.07
C ARG A 655 -40.03 3.75 -8.68
N GLN A 656 -41.01 4.13 -7.87
CA GLN A 656 -40.78 4.58 -6.49
C GLN A 656 -40.18 3.45 -5.63
N LYS A 657 -40.73 2.23 -5.74
CA LYS A 657 -40.19 1.04 -5.03
C LYS A 657 -38.76 0.71 -5.46
N VAL A 658 -38.46 0.81 -6.76
CA VAL A 658 -37.08 0.65 -7.27
C VAL A 658 -36.14 1.66 -6.62
N LEU A 659 -36.53 2.93 -6.61
CA LEU A 659 -35.71 4.02 -6.08
C LEU A 659 -35.46 3.83 -4.58
N GLU A 660 -36.45 3.43 -3.79
CA GLU A 660 -36.29 3.18 -2.36
C GLU A 660 -35.28 2.07 -2.05
N LEU A 661 -35.31 0.98 -2.82
CA LEU A 661 -34.33 -0.12 -2.71
C LEU A 661 -32.92 0.35 -3.07
N ALA A 662 -32.76 1.09 -4.17
CA ALA A 662 -31.46 1.60 -4.60
C ALA A 662 -30.90 2.65 -3.64
N PHE A 663 -31.76 3.56 -3.15
CA PHE A 663 -31.38 4.64 -2.24
C PHE A 663 -30.75 4.12 -0.96
N THR A 664 -31.36 3.11 -0.33
CA THR A 664 -30.85 2.53 0.92
C THR A 664 -29.45 1.93 0.75
N LYS A 665 -29.19 1.28 -0.39
CA LYS A 665 -27.86 0.73 -0.72
C LYS A 665 -26.85 1.84 -1.02
N LEU A 666 -27.25 2.83 -1.84
CA LEU A 666 -26.42 3.97 -2.20
C LEU A 666 -26.04 4.80 -0.98
N GLU A 667 -27.00 5.13 -0.12
CA GLU A 667 -26.75 5.85 1.14
C GLU A 667 -25.71 5.13 1.99
N ARG A 668 -25.84 3.82 2.20
CA ARG A 668 -24.89 3.04 3.02
C ARG A 668 -23.46 3.09 2.47
N ILE A 669 -23.27 2.90 1.16
CA ILE A 669 -21.91 2.88 0.58
C ILE A 669 -21.31 4.29 0.53
N ILE A 670 -22.12 5.29 0.16
CA ILE A 670 -21.67 6.68 0.01
C ILE A 670 -21.35 7.30 1.36
N THR A 671 -22.18 7.08 2.39
CA THR A 671 -21.89 7.58 3.75
C THR A 671 -20.60 6.99 4.31
N LYS A 672 -20.34 5.70 4.07
CA LYS A 672 -19.06 5.07 4.44
C LYS A 672 -17.87 5.72 3.72
N GLY A 673 -17.95 5.89 2.40
CA GLY A 673 -16.89 6.52 1.60
C GLY A 673 -16.64 7.98 2.00
N VAL A 674 -17.70 8.77 2.18
CA VAL A 674 -17.61 10.17 2.61
C VAL A 674 -17.00 10.26 4.02
N LYS A 675 -17.40 9.40 4.96
CA LYS A 675 -16.83 9.35 6.32
C LYS A 675 -15.32 9.04 6.29
N GLU A 676 -14.88 8.13 5.43
CA GLU A 676 -13.46 7.80 5.25
C GLU A 676 -12.67 8.95 4.61
N SER A 677 -13.21 9.54 3.53
CA SER A 677 -12.62 10.70 2.88
C SER A 677 -12.44 11.88 3.84
N MET A 678 -13.47 12.15 4.66
CA MET A 678 -13.38 13.15 5.72
C MET A 678 -12.34 12.81 6.78
N ARG A 679 -12.17 11.53 7.14
CA ARG A 679 -11.14 11.09 8.09
C ARG A 679 -9.77 11.46 7.55
N THR A 680 -9.49 11.07 6.31
CA THR A 680 -8.21 11.35 5.63
C THR A 680 -7.96 12.86 5.54
N GLU A 681 -8.93 13.67 5.12
CA GLU A 681 -8.73 15.13 5.02
C GLU A 681 -8.55 15.80 6.40
N CYS A 682 -9.24 15.31 7.44
CA CYS A 682 -9.02 15.81 8.80
C CYS A 682 -7.65 15.39 9.34
N GLN A 683 -7.19 14.17 9.05
CA GLN A 683 -5.85 13.70 9.38
C GLN A 683 -4.77 14.53 8.66
N ASP A 684 -4.89 14.74 7.35
CA ASP A 684 -3.99 15.59 6.55
C ASP A 684 -3.87 17.00 7.16
N SER A 685 -5.01 17.59 7.58
CA SER A 685 -5.04 18.91 8.22
C SER A 685 -4.31 18.94 9.57
N ILE A 686 -4.53 17.93 10.41
CA ILE A 686 -3.86 17.81 11.72
C ILE A 686 -2.37 17.51 11.54
N LEU A 687 -2.00 16.65 10.58
CA LEU A 687 -0.60 16.34 10.26
C LEU A 687 0.16 17.60 9.84
N LYS A 688 -0.50 18.49 9.08
CA LYS A 688 0.07 19.80 8.76
C LYS A 688 0.36 20.63 10.01
N ILE A 689 -0.58 20.69 10.96
CA ILE A 689 -0.38 21.41 12.22
C ILE A 689 0.75 20.77 13.04
N CYS A 690 0.78 19.45 13.14
CA CYS A 690 1.86 18.71 13.81
C CYS A 690 3.23 19.01 13.17
N ARG A 691 3.29 19.04 11.84
CA ARG A 691 4.50 19.38 11.09
C ARG A 691 4.94 20.82 11.37
N GLU A 692 4.02 21.79 11.40
CA GLU A 692 4.32 23.18 11.73
C GLU A 692 4.85 23.32 13.17
N GLU A 693 4.21 22.69 14.15
CA GLU A 693 4.65 22.70 15.55
C GLU A 693 6.01 22.01 15.76
N TYR A 694 6.23 20.89 15.06
CA TYR A 694 7.52 20.19 15.09
C TYR A 694 8.61 21.02 14.39
N SER A 695 8.28 21.65 13.26
CA SER A 695 9.18 22.56 12.55
C SER A 695 9.59 23.73 13.45
N LYS A 696 8.68 24.31 14.26
CA LYS A 696 9.04 25.36 15.22
C LYS A 696 10.01 24.88 16.29
N LYS A 697 9.94 23.61 16.70
CA LYS A 697 10.88 23.02 17.67
C LYS A 697 12.26 22.77 17.06
N LEU A 698 12.31 22.43 15.76
CA LEU A 698 13.57 22.23 15.03
C LEU A 698 14.23 23.55 14.60
N ASP A 699 13.41 24.53 14.19
CA ASP A 699 13.87 25.86 13.75
C ASP A 699 14.16 26.77 14.96
N GLN A 700 15.07 26.31 15.81
CA GLN A 700 15.57 27.03 16.97
C GLN A 700 17.07 27.25 16.79
N ALA A 701 17.48 28.52 16.77
CA ALA A 701 18.91 28.85 16.83
C ALA A 701 19.49 28.39 18.19
N PRO A 702 20.78 28.00 18.23
CA PRO A 702 21.46 27.73 19.50
C PRO A 702 21.29 28.89 20.49
N TYR A 703 21.09 28.58 21.77
CA TYR A 703 20.90 29.59 22.81
C TYR A 703 22.11 30.53 22.90
N GLN A 704 21.86 31.84 22.87
CA GLN A 704 22.90 32.85 23.01
C GLN A 704 22.89 33.45 24.43
N PRO A 705 24.01 33.38 25.18
CA PRO A 705 24.12 34.05 26.47
C PRO A 705 23.99 35.57 26.39
N ALA A 706 23.40 36.17 27.43
CA ALA A 706 23.23 37.61 27.51
C ALA A 706 24.59 38.33 27.50
N GLY A 707 24.76 39.30 26.60
CA GLY A 707 25.97 40.12 26.48
C GLY A 707 27.08 39.55 25.60
N MET A 708 26.91 38.36 25.01
CA MET A 708 27.86 37.77 24.06
C MET A 708 27.51 38.09 22.60
N SER A 709 28.47 37.91 21.68
CA SER A 709 28.26 38.08 20.23
C SER A 709 27.27 37.06 19.68
N LEU A 710 26.54 37.46 18.63
CA LEU A 710 25.66 36.57 17.87
C LEU A 710 26.48 35.40 17.30
N GLY A 711 26.03 34.17 17.54
CA GLY A 711 26.72 32.94 17.10
C GLY A 711 27.72 32.35 18.11
N THR A 712 27.83 32.90 19.32
CA THR A 712 28.65 32.29 20.38
C THR A 712 27.96 31.04 20.94
N VAL A 713 28.64 29.89 20.90
CA VAL A 713 28.12 28.64 21.48
C VAL A 713 28.36 28.66 23.01
N PRO A 714 27.33 28.47 23.84
CA PRO A 714 27.49 28.52 25.29
C PRO A 714 28.09 27.23 25.84
N ARG A 715 28.88 27.36 26.91
CA ARG A 715 29.15 26.26 27.85
C ARG A 715 27.94 26.10 28.76
N VAL A 716 27.45 24.88 28.89
CA VAL A 716 26.17 24.59 29.55
C VAL A 716 26.40 23.71 30.76
N LEU A 717 25.98 24.18 31.93
CA LEU A 717 25.75 23.32 33.09
C LEU A 717 24.26 22.94 33.10
N ALA A 718 23.93 21.74 32.64
CA ALA A 718 22.56 21.24 32.64
C ALA A 718 22.25 20.58 33.97
N LEU A 719 21.15 20.96 34.62
CA LEU A 719 20.69 20.37 35.89
C LEU A 719 19.30 19.76 35.73
N SER A 720 19.06 18.63 36.39
CA SER A 720 17.74 18.00 36.49
C SER A 720 17.47 17.54 37.91
N SER A 721 16.34 17.97 38.48
CA SER A 721 15.89 17.63 39.83
C SER A 721 15.02 16.38 39.91
N GLY A 722 14.94 15.58 38.83
CA GLY A 722 14.09 14.38 38.82
C GLY A 722 12.61 14.73 39.05
N ASN A 723 11.94 14.05 39.99
CA ASN A 723 10.56 14.38 40.36
C ASN A 723 10.45 15.55 41.35
N GLY A 724 11.59 16.14 41.73
CA GLY A 724 11.64 17.33 42.58
C GLY A 724 11.44 17.06 44.07
N ASP A 725 11.56 15.82 44.54
CA ASP A 725 11.57 15.49 45.98
C ASP A 725 12.99 15.66 46.55
N PRO A 726 13.28 16.74 47.30
CA PRO A 726 14.65 17.04 47.75
C PRO A 726 15.22 16.03 48.76
N GLY A 727 14.37 15.18 49.37
CA GLY A 727 14.78 14.16 50.33
C GLY A 727 15.05 12.78 49.71
N ARG A 728 14.61 12.57 48.46
CA ARG A 728 14.65 11.26 47.78
C ARG A 728 15.38 11.30 46.45
N ASP A 729 15.19 12.37 45.69
CA ASP A 729 15.73 12.51 44.35
C ASP A 729 17.00 13.37 44.39
N ALA A 730 18.09 12.79 43.90
CA ALA A 730 19.35 13.51 43.71
C ALA A 730 19.23 14.47 42.52
N VAL A 731 19.78 15.68 42.65
CA VAL A 731 19.92 16.57 41.50
C VAL A 731 21.09 16.09 40.65
N CYS A 732 20.79 15.67 39.43
CA CYS A 732 21.80 15.29 38.44
C CYS A 732 22.28 16.54 37.72
N TRP A 733 23.57 16.63 37.43
CA TRP A 733 24.13 17.69 36.60
C TRP A 733 25.11 17.15 35.56
N ALA A 734 25.23 17.86 34.45
CA ALA A 734 26.21 17.60 33.40
C ALA A 734 26.81 18.94 32.91
N TRP A 735 28.14 19.00 32.86
CA TRP A 735 28.89 20.08 32.22
C TRP A 735 29.13 19.71 30.76
N VAL A 736 28.66 20.55 29.86
CA VAL A 736 28.85 20.44 28.42
C VAL A 736 29.68 21.63 27.94
N GLU A 737 30.79 21.33 27.26
CA GLU A 737 31.67 22.32 26.64
C GLU A 737 31.10 22.89 25.34
N GLU A 738 31.80 23.87 24.76
CA GLU A 738 31.37 24.57 23.52
C GLU A 738 31.25 23.63 22.31
N ASP A 739 31.96 22.50 22.30
CA ASP A 739 31.93 21.49 21.24
C ASP A 739 30.80 20.45 21.41
N GLY A 740 29.99 20.58 22.47
CA GLY A 740 28.92 19.65 22.80
C GLY A 740 29.40 18.39 23.54
N ARG A 741 30.69 18.25 23.84
CA ARG A 741 31.20 17.12 24.62
C ARG A 741 30.85 17.29 26.11
N VAL A 742 30.43 16.20 26.73
CA VAL A 742 30.22 16.15 28.18
C VAL A 742 31.58 15.97 28.84
N VAL A 743 32.00 16.96 29.64
CA VAL A 743 33.29 16.93 30.34
C VAL A 743 33.16 16.24 31.69
N GLU A 744 32.13 16.59 32.44
CA GLU A 744 31.90 16.05 33.78
C GLU A 744 30.40 15.92 34.02
N ASN A 745 30.01 14.89 34.76
CA ASN A 745 28.65 14.71 35.22
C ASN A 745 28.63 14.17 36.65
N GLY A 746 27.57 14.50 37.39
CA GLY A 746 27.50 14.15 38.80
C GLY A 746 26.08 14.13 39.36
N LYS A 747 25.99 13.71 40.63
CA LYS A 747 24.74 13.69 41.39
C LYS A 747 24.93 14.38 42.73
N ILE A 748 24.01 15.27 43.08
CA ILE A 748 23.96 15.98 44.34
C ILE A 748 22.80 15.40 45.15
N ASN A 749 23.12 14.54 46.13
CA ASN A 749 22.12 13.81 46.93
C ASN A 749 21.55 14.63 48.10
N ASN A 750 22.18 15.74 48.48
CA ASN A 750 21.76 16.56 49.63
C ASN A 750 22.04 18.03 49.35
N ILE A 751 21.00 18.78 48.99
CA ILE A 751 21.07 20.25 48.80
C ILE A 751 20.86 20.99 50.14
N LEU A 752 20.41 20.29 51.18
CA LEU A 752 19.98 20.88 52.47
C LEU A 752 20.98 20.76 53.62
N ARG A 753 22.18 20.20 53.41
CA ARG A 753 23.22 20.16 54.44
C ARG A 753 24.41 21.00 54.03
N ASP A 754 24.57 22.15 54.69
CA ASP A 754 25.85 22.84 54.81
C ASP A 754 26.81 21.89 55.53
N GLU A 755 27.78 21.33 54.82
CA GLU A 755 29.05 20.86 55.41
C GLU A 755 30.18 21.82 55.02
#